data_AF-A0A1F6M4T3-F1
#
_entry.id   AF-A0A1F6M4T3-F1
#
_cell.length_a   1.000
_cell.length_b   1.000
_cell.length_c   1.000
_cell.angle_alpha   90.00
_cell.angle_beta   90.00
_cell.angle_gamma   90.00
#
_symmetry.space_group_name_H-M   'P 1'
#
loop_
_entity.id
_entity.type
_entity.pdbx_description
1 polymer ?
#
loop_
_entity_poly.entity_id
_entity_poly.type
_entity_poly.pdbx_seq_one_letter_code
_entity_poly.pdbx_strand_id
1 'polypeptide(L)'
;MSIENENFRKQEYLACIADAKEKSKNYTGTEQEYNDLFAVLQKIDILIAEDPTFVGNGSIEKEQQAVALWQVGDDRLTLSQLIDIAHTSQLTFLKKSLESAEKSGLLSEQICLQKLKGVIFPTKKGMPSRSGDAESGKVFESARFEERVVEILEILKSGNVFLDDIIIKSGDIDPNMMRQESYIAIEVPRLSRMILVCDQVGEATFVIQGSIPDEQLLSLDKEELQTVYQGRIEKVEKRSAVDWKLRIKILLFDQDVWENREEINTEKLQMKEIVFWREKVKEEIPTIEKWMALDTESRLRLQLFGGKSLATLAKTFEVEGNPKQNTLAHLYLGRKIFGDSPKLLAEIKRLEGRKSSESFDMEAWKELVRKQVPSAKEWITLKDIIRLQGLGGRTLNSLANRLGLESGPLTNSLSYLNLGKVFFGEDPVLLDEIKKIKELESIKAVDEEALKEQILAKIDVNKWLTLSAKEKHALKDLFGIGIFSIARKFGVVGDPVDDRIVFLELGRKIFGDDPRLVEEMRIEKLTLDEWKIEIQKDVGDVLAWLNIKSQDRLTKKILGRTLRVIASVFGLGLGNTVITDKIHLELGIKIYGSVPVLVEALKTETMTLDEWRNEIYKKVPDVEAWIHMRSSTTRRNFSVRGVKITKIARIFAMKGRPIENYLEHLKLGEKIFGNSPGLDAAIHQEENRQK
;
A
#
# COMPACT_ATOMS: atom_id res chain seq x y z
N MET A 1 -49.24 0.03 6.53
CA MET A 1 -48.99 1.28 7.28
C MET A 1 -49.71 2.41 6.58
N SER A 2 -50.27 3.37 7.32
CA SER A 2 -50.77 4.59 6.69
C SER A 2 -49.58 5.38 6.11
N ILE A 3 -49.78 6.06 4.99
CA ILE A 3 -48.79 6.98 4.37
C ILE A 3 -48.25 7.98 5.39
N GLU A 4 -49.07 8.37 6.36
CA GLU A 4 -48.69 9.24 7.48
C GLU A 4 -47.58 8.65 8.36
N ASN A 5 -47.59 7.34 8.62
CA ASN A 5 -46.56 6.68 9.44
C ASN A 5 -45.22 6.60 8.70
N GLU A 6 -45.24 6.37 7.39
CA GLU A 6 -44.04 6.36 6.54
C GLU A 6 -43.39 7.76 6.47
N ASN A 7 -44.20 8.80 6.28
CA ASN A 7 -43.70 10.18 6.29
C ASN A 7 -43.13 10.58 7.64
N PHE A 8 -43.75 10.16 8.75
CA PHE A 8 -43.26 10.42 10.10
C PHE A 8 -41.89 9.77 10.33
N ARG A 9 -41.74 8.48 10.01
CA ARG A 9 -40.46 7.76 10.12
C ARG A 9 -39.35 8.38 9.28
N LYS A 10 -39.67 8.78 8.05
CA LYS A 10 -38.73 9.47 7.16
C LYS A 10 -38.27 10.80 7.77
N GLN A 11 -39.18 11.61 8.33
CA GLN A 11 -38.82 12.86 8.99
C GLN A 11 -37.95 12.63 10.23
N GLU A 12 -38.29 11.62 11.04
CA GLU A 12 -37.50 11.25 12.21
C GLU A 12 -36.10 10.78 11.83
N TYR A 13 -35.97 9.95 10.79
CA TYR A 13 -34.68 9.52 10.24
C TYR A 13 -33.84 10.71 9.77
N LEU A 14 -34.44 11.64 9.02
CA LEU A 14 -33.74 12.83 8.54
C LEU A 14 -33.27 13.73 9.69
N ALA A 15 -34.09 13.88 10.73
CA ALA A 15 -33.71 14.61 11.94
C ALA A 15 -32.52 13.93 12.65
N CYS A 16 -32.53 12.60 12.78
CA CYS A 16 -31.43 11.85 13.39
C CYS A 16 -30.13 11.96 12.56
N ILE A 17 -30.22 11.92 11.23
CA ILE A 17 -29.04 12.10 10.35
C ILE A 17 -28.45 13.52 10.50
N ALA A 18 -29.29 14.55 10.58
CA ALA A 18 -28.84 15.91 10.79
C ALA A 18 -28.13 16.08 12.14
N ASP A 19 -28.73 15.55 13.22
CA ASP A 19 -28.15 15.54 14.57
C ASP A 19 -26.81 14.76 14.61
N ALA A 20 -26.78 13.55 14.03
CA ALA A 20 -25.55 12.76 13.95
C ALA A 20 -24.45 13.51 13.17
N LYS A 21 -24.80 14.18 12.07
CA LYS A 21 -23.84 14.97 11.27
C LYS A 21 -23.27 16.15 12.07
N GLU A 22 -24.10 16.84 12.84
CA GLU A 22 -23.66 17.93 13.71
C GLU A 22 -22.74 17.40 14.83
N LYS A 23 -23.17 16.35 15.53
CA LYS A 23 -22.36 15.68 16.56
C LYS A 23 -21.03 15.16 16.01
N SER A 24 -21.02 14.52 14.84
CA SER A 24 -19.79 14.07 14.18
C SER A 24 -18.85 15.24 13.85
N LYS A 25 -19.37 16.35 13.32
CA LYS A 25 -18.53 17.52 12.99
C LYS A 25 -17.88 18.14 14.23
N ASN A 26 -18.59 18.11 15.36
CA ASN A 26 -18.14 18.68 16.62
C ASN A 26 -17.45 17.66 17.55
N TYR A 27 -17.29 16.41 17.11
CA TYR A 27 -16.71 15.34 17.90
C TYR A 27 -15.23 15.64 18.21
N THR A 28 -14.92 15.87 19.47
CA THR A 28 -13.57 16.11 19.96
C THR A 28 -12.92 14.84 20.46
N GLY A 29 -13.71 13.83 20.88
CA GLY A 29 -13.21 12.51 21.27
C GLY A 29 -13.40 12.15 22.74
N THR A 30 -14.22 12.90 23.47
CA THR A 30 -14.57 12.62 24.88
C THR A 30 -15.57 11.46 24.99
N GLU A 31 -15.70 10.87 26.20
CA GLU A 31 -16.66 9.80 26.45
C GLU A 31 -18.11 10.29 26.28
N GLN A 32 -18.43 11.49 26.79
CA GLN A 32 -19.78 12.04 26.69
C GLN A 32 -20.20 12.25 25.23
N GLU A 33 -19.35 12.85 24.41
CA GLU A 33 -19.63 13.05 22.99
C GLU A 33 -19.75 11.72 22.23
N TYR A 34 -18.99 10.70 22.64
CA TYR A 34 -19.08 9.36 22.06
C TYR A 34 -20.44 8.75 22.35
N ASN A 35 -20.88 8.79 23.61
CA ASN A 35 -22.18 8.28 24.03
C ASN A 35 -23.33 9.04 23.33
N ASP A 36 -23.22 10.35 23.22
CA ASP A 36 -24.18 11.20 22.52
C ASP A 36 -24.28 10.84 21.03
N LEU A 37 -23.14 10.69 20.34
CA LEU A 37 -23.12 10.31 18.93
C LEU A 37 -23.65 8.87 18.75
N PHE A 38 -23.19 7.94 19.58
CA PHE A 38 -23.58 6.53 19.52
C PHE A 38 -25.08 6.34 19.72
N ALA A 39 -25.69 7.06 20.67
CA ALA A 39 -27.14 7.01 20.90
C ALA A 39 -27.94 7.42 19.65
N VAL A 40 -27.49 8.44 18.92
CA VAL A 40 -28.14 8.88 17.67
C VAL A 40 -27.92 7.87 16.54
N LEU A 41 -26.71 7.34 16.39
CA LEU A 41 -26.41 6.31 15.39
C LEU A 41 -27.23 5.03 15.63
N GLN A 42 -27.38 4.60 16.89
CA GLN A 42 -28.21 3.46 17.26
C GLN A 42 -29.68 3.70 16.93
N LYS A 43 -30.18 4.93 17.15
CA LYS A 43 -31.54 5.30 16.78
C LYS A 43 -31.75 5.23 15.26
N ILE A 44 -30.78 5.66 14.46
CA ILE A 44 -30.81 5.54 13.00
C ILE A 44 -30.86 4.07 12.58
N ASP A 45 -30.02 3.21 13.17
CA ASP A 45 -29.99 1.77 12.87
C ASP A 45 -31.34 1.09 13.18
N ILE A 46 -31.96 1.43 14.32
CA ILE A 46 -33.30 0.95 14.68
C ILE A 46 -34.35 1.40 13.64
N LEU A 47 -34.34 2.67 13.24
CA LEU A 47 -35.27 3.20 12.24
C LEU A 47 -35.13 2.49 10.89
N ILE A 48 -33.91 2.14 10.47
CA ILE A 48 -33.65 1.36 9.26
C ILE A 48 -34.12 -0.09 9.44
N ALA A 49 -33.84 -0.71 10.59
CA ALA A 49 -34.16 -2.12 10.84
C ALA A 49 -35.66 -2.39 10.92
N GLU A 50 -36.42 -1.46 11.53
CA GLU A 50 -37.87 -1.55 11.73
C GLU A 50 -38.69 -1.16 10.49
N ASP A 51 -38.07 -0.64 9.44
CA ASP A 51 -38.79 -0.28 8.22
C ASP A 51 -38.91 -1.46 7.24
N PRO A 52 -40.14 -1.95 6.98
CA PRO A 52 -40.35 -3.09 6.11
C PRO A 52 -40.17 -2.76 4.61
N THR A 53 -40.03 -1.48 4.24
CA THR A 53 -39.74 -1.09 2.84
C THR A 53 -38.30 -1.42 2.45
N PHE A 54 -37.40 -1.54 3.42
CA PHE A 54 -36.01 -1.93 3.18
C PHE A 54 -35.85 -3.45 3.21
N VAL A 55 -35.70 -4.01 2.02
CA VAL A 55 -35.54 -5.46 1.80
C VAL A 55 -34.07 -5.82 1.72
N GLY A 56 -33.62 -6.79 2.51
CA GLY A 56 -32.22 -7.21 2.53
C GLY A 56 -31.91 -8.01 3.78
N ASN A 57 -30.92 -8.89 3.69
CA ASN A 57 -30.50 -9.73 4.82
C ASN A 57 -29.44 -9.04 5.69
N GLY A 58 -28.81 -7.96 5.20
CA GLY A 58 -27.76 -7.23 5.91
C GLY A 58 -28.14 -5.79 6.24
N SER A 59 -27.59 -5.26 7.35
CA SER A 59 -27.77 -3.86 7.77
C SER A 59 -27.29 -2.86 6.71
N ILE A 60 -26.17 -3.16 6.03
CA ILE A 60 -25.58 -2.30 5.00
C ILE A 60 -26.49 -2.12 3.78
N GLU A 61 -27.15 -3.19 3.33
CA GLU A 61 -28.06 -3.11 2.18
C GLU A 61 -29.29 -2.25 2.48
N LYS A 62 -29.83 -2.39 3.71
CA LYS A 62 -30.96 -1.59 4.18
C LYS A 62 -30.57 -0.13 4.37
N GLU A 63 -29.37 0.12 4.89
CA GLU A 63 -28.81 1.47 5.03
C GLU A 63 -28.66 2.18 3.66
N GLN A 64 -28.10 1.50 2.66
CA GLN A 64 -27.97 2.05 1.32
C GLN A 64 -29.33 2.38 0.69
N GLN A 65 -30.34 1.54 0.94
CA GLN A 65 -31.72 1.81 0.51
C GLN A 65 -32.30 3.02 1.24
N ALA A 66 -32.10 3.15 2.55
CA ALA A 66 -32.54 4.31 3.33
C ALA A 66 -31.89 5.61 2.82
N VAL A 67 -30.58 5.61 2.56
CA VAL A 67 -29.87 6.75 1.96
C VAL A 67 -30.44 7.10 0.58
N ALA A 68 -30.73 6.10 -0.25
CA ALA A 68 -31.27 6.33 -1.60
C ALA A 68 -32.72 6.84 -1.62
N LEU A 69 -33.57 6.34 -0.71
CA LEU A 69 -35.01 6.58 -0.70
C LEU A 69 -35.43 7.75 0.19
N TRP A 70 -34.76 7.92 1.33
CA TRP A 70 -35.17 8.89 2.35
C TRP A 70 -34.36 10.19 2.31
N GLN A 71 -33.10 10.18 1.85
CA GLN A 71 -32.27 11.38 1.78
C GLN A 71 -32.34 12.08 0.41
N VAL A 72 -32.33 13.42 0.43
CA VAL A 72 -32.43 14.27 -0.76
C VAL A 72 -31.30 15.30 -0.73
N GLY A 73 -30.65 15.54 -1.88
CA GLY A 73 -29.57 16.51 -2.02
C GLY A 73 -28.18 15.93 -1.70
N ASP A 74 -27.24 16.83 -1.40
CA ASP A 74 -25.81 16.50 -1.18
C ASP A 74 -25.54 15.81 0.17
N ASP A 75 -26.56 15.70 1.03
CA ASP A 75 -26.45 15.15 2.39
C ASP A 75 -26.71 13.64 2.45
N ARG A 76 -26.30 12.92 1.39
CA ARG A 76 -26.36 11.47 1.33
C ARG A 76 -25.26 10.83 2.18
N LEU A 77 -25.52 10.70 3.48
CA LEU A 77 -24.57 10.17 4.46
C LEU A 77 -25.02 8.82 5.01
N THR A 78 -24.11 7.85 4.95
CA THR A 78 -24.19 6.57 5.67
C THR A 78 -23.69 6.73 7.11
N LEU A 79 -24.05 5.81 8.00
CA LEU A 79 -23.49 5.63 9.34
C LEU A 79 -21.95 5.53 9.29
N SER A 80 -21.41 4.79 8.33
CA SER A 80 -19.95 4.71 8.13
C SER A 80 -19.35 6.09 7.84
N GLN A 81 -19.97 6.87 6.94
CA GLN A 81 -19.50 8.22 6.62
C GLN A 81 -19.64 9.18 7.81
N LEU A 82 -20.68 9.04 8.63
CA LEU A 82 -20.84 9.83 9.87
C LEU A 82 -19.73 9.51 10.88
N ILE A 83 -19.34 8.24 11.00
CA ILE A 83 -18.20 7.82 11.84
C ILE A 83 -16.88 8.38 11.27
N ASP A 84 -16.70 8.34 9.95
CA ASP A 84 -15.51 8.90 9.29
C ASP A 84 -15.38 10.42 9.50
N ILE A 85 -16.51 11.14 9.46
CA ILE A 85 -16.56 12.58 9.79
C ILE A 85 -16.14 12.79 11.24
N ALA A 86 -16.69 12.02 12.18
CA ALA A 86 -16.34 12.12 13.60
C ALA A 86 -14.85 11.87 13.83
N HIS A 87 -14.30 10.83 13.22
CA HIS A 87 -12.87 10.52 13.28
C HIS A 87 -12.02 11.67 12.73
N THR A 88 -12.38 12.21 11.57
CA THR A 88 -11.68 13.34 10.94
C THR A 88 -11.72 14.60 11.81
N SER A 89 -12.86 14.87 12.46
CA SER A 89 -13.03 15.99 13.40
C SER A 89 -12.16 15.81 14.64
N GLN A 90 -12.15 14.63 15.25
CA GLN A 90 -11.29 14.30 16.39
C GLN A 90 -9.80 14.52 16.05
N LEU A 91 -9.36 14.04 14.88
CA LEU A 91 -7.98 14.24 14.41
C LEU A 91 -7.65 15.71 14.20
N THR A 92 -8.57 16.45 13.59
CA THR A 92 -8.39 17.88 13.36
C THR A 92 -8.31 18.64 14.69
N PHE A 93 -9.14 18.27 15.66
CA PHE A 93 -9.12 18.83 17.01
C PHE A 93 -7.79 18.53 17.72
N LEU A 94 -7.32 17.29 17.67
CA LEU A 94 -6.03 16.88 18.25
C LEU A 94 -4.86 17.64 17.63
N LYS A 95 -4.76 17.67 16.30
CA LYS A 95 -3.68 18.37 15.58
C LYS A 95 -3.67 19.87 15.94
N LYS A 96 -4.84 20.53 15.89
CA LYS A 96 -4.97 21.93 16.28
C LYS A 96 -4.62 22.17 17.75
N SER A 97 -5.02 21.28 18.64
CA SER A 97 -4.75 21.42 20.07
C SER A 97 -3.25 21.23 20.37
N LEU A 98 -2.58 20.30 19.68
CA LEU A 98 -1.13 20.14 19.74
C LEU A 98 -0.40 21.38 19.21
N GLU A 99 -0.75 21.87 18.02
CA GLU A 99 -0.17 23.11 17.45
C GLU A 99 -0.44 24.36 18.31
N SER A 100 -1.62 24.43 18.94
CA SER A 100 -1.99 25.54 19.84
C SER A 100 -1.22 25.48 21.15
N ALA A 101 -1.05 24.28 21.73
CA ALA A 101 -0.21 24.06 22.90
C ALA A 101 1.24 24.47 22.64
N GLU A 102 1.76 24.23 21.42
CA GLU A 102 3.10 24.71 21.02
C GLU A 102 3.23 26.23 20.99
N LYS A 103 2.18 26.94 20.59
CA LYS A 103 2.23 28.40 20.41
C LYS A 103 1.86 29.20 21.65
N SER A 104 0.95 28.69 22.46
CA SER A 104 0.30 29.47 23.52
C SER A 104 0.65 29.03 24.94
N GLY A 105 1.19 27.82 25.12
CA GLY A 105 1.44 27.24 26.45
C GLY A 105 0.16 27.02 27.29
N LEU A 106 -1.03 27.27 26.71
CA LEU A 106 -2.33 27.12 27.35
C LEU A 106 -2.94 25.76 26.98
N LEU A 107 -3.36 25.02 28.00
CA LEU A 107 -4.01 23.72 27.88
C LEU A 107 -5.44 23.90 27.34
N SER A 108 -5.90 23.01 26.46
CA SER A 108 -7.34 22.91 26.20
C SER A 108 -8.01 22.28 27.43
N GLU A 109 -9.19 22.77 27.83
CA GLU A 109 -9.89 22.27 29.02
C GLU A 109 -10.36 20.80 28.88
N GLN A 110 -10.35 20.26 27.65
CA GLN A 110 -10.91 18.94 27.32
C GLN A 110 -9.86 17.83 27.17
N ILE A 111 -8.58 18.16 26.95
CA ILE A 111 -7.50 17.18 26.87
C ILE A 111 -6.33 17.71 27.70
N CYS A 112 -5.79 16.88 28.60
CA CYS A 112 -4.58 17.25 29.33
C CYS A 112 -3.34 17.14 28.41
N LEU A 113 -3.08 18.19 27.62
CA LEU A 113 -1.95 18.27 26.68
C LEU A 113 -0.76 19.00 27.28
N GLN A 114 0.24 18.31 27.82
CA GLN A 114 1.38 18.95 28.47
C GLN A 114 2.56 19.13 27.50
N LYS A 115 3.00 20.37 27.27
CA LYS A 115 4.27 20.62 26.56
C LYS A 115 5.41 20.61 27.57
N LEU A 116 6.35 19.69 27.40
CA LEU A 116 7.58 19.63 28.20
C LEU A 116 8.69 20.41 27.49
N LYS A 117 9.42 21.23 28.26
CA LYS A 117 10.59 21.96 27.74
C LYS A 117 11.78 21.01 27.66
N GLY A 118 12.18 20.66 26.44
CA GLY A 118 13.21 19.68 26.13
C GLY A 118 12.71 18.51 25.28
N VAL A 119 13.63 17.71 24.75
CA VAL A 119 13.29 16.55 23.91
C VAL A 119 12.82 15.41 24.81
N ILE A 120 11.64 14.87 24.54
CA ILE A 120 11.21 13.61 25.17
C ILE A 120 11.98 12.48 24.50
N PHE A 121 12.69 11.75 25.34
CA PHE A 121 13.52 10.61 25.00
C PHE A 121 14.67 11.00 24.05
N PRO A 122 15.64 11.77 24.57
CA PRO A 122 16.78 12.24 23.78
C PRO A 122 17.59 11.09 23.19
N THR A 123 18.25 11.34 22.06
CA THR A 123 19.25 10.42 21.53
C THR A 123 20.50 10.46 22.41
N LYS A 124 21.16 9.31 22.57
CA LYS A 124 22.41 9.15 23.33
C LYS A 124 23.39 10.29 23.05
N LYS A 125 23.94 10.90 24.10
CA LYS A 125 24.95 11.97 23.97
C LYS A 125 26.22 11.41 23.35
N GLY A 126 26.34 11.56 22.04
CA GLY A 126 27.50 11.19 21.25
C GLY A 126 27.19 11.42 19.78
N MET A 127 28.13 12.02 19.04
CA MET A 127 27.99 12.06 17.58
C MET A 127 27.78 10.62 17.07
N PRO A 128 26.89 10.40 16.09
CA PRO A 128 26.79 9.10 15.46
C PRO A 128 28.19 8.66 15.06
N SER A 129 28.63 7.52 15.60
CA SER A 129 29.92 6.95 15.24
C SER A 129 29.89 6.75 13.73
N ARG A 130 30.75 7.45 12.98
CA ARG A 130 31.04 7.15 11.57
C ARG A 130 31.75 5.80 11.51
N SER A 131 31.05 4.71 11.80
CA SER A 131 31.51 3.36 11.56
C SER A 131 31.11 2.97 10.15
N GLY A 132 31.94 3.38 9.20
CA GLY A 132 31.79 3.12 7.77
C GLY A 132 32.65 4.10 7.01
N ASP A 133 33.65 3.58 6.30
CA ASP A 133 34.67 4.33 5.57
C ASP A 133 34.13 5.59 4.88
N ALA A 134 34.79 6.70 5.19
CA ALA A 134 34.37 8.06 4.85
C ALA A 134 34.46 8.42 3.34
N GLU A 135 34.36 7.43 2.44
CA GLU A 135 34.44 7.64 0.99
C GLU A 135 33.10 7.49 0.26
N SER A 136 32.06 6.93 0.87
CA SER A 136 30.73 6.92 0.25
C SER A 136 29.84 7.99 0.91
N GLY A 137 29.69 9.15 0.26
CA GLY A 137 28.72 10.19 0.62
C GLY A 137 27.27 9.72 0.50
N LYS A 138 26.86 8.75 1.31
CA LYS A 138 25.47 8.32 1.45
C LYS A 138 24.69 9.46 2.11
N VAL A 139 23.90 10.14 1.30
CA VAL A 139 22.87 11.07 1.76
C VAL A 139 21.93 10.28 2.69
N PHE A 140 21.69 10.79 3.90
CA PHE A 140 20.73 10.20 4.83
C PHE A 140 19.36 10.12 4.13
N GLU A 141 18.72 8.95 4.12
CA GLU A 141 17.37 8.81 3.60
C GLU A 141 16.43 9.78 4.34
N SER A 142 15.58 10.50 3.60
CA SER A 142 14.59 11.40 4.22
C SER A 142 13.68 10.62 5.16
N ALA A 143 13.48 11.13 6.38
CA ALA A 143 12.58 10.54 7.34
C ALA A 143 11.18 10.33 6.71
N ARG A 144 10.64 9.12 6.86
CA ARG A 144 9.24 8.81 6.53
C ARG A 144 8.43 8.86 7.82
N PHE A 145 7.15 9.21 7.72
CA PHE A 145 6.25 9.32 8.87
C PHE A 145 4.99 8.48 8.65
N GLU A 146 4.45 7.95 9.75
CA GLU A 146 3.21 7.21 9.85
C GLU A 146 2.41 7.75 11.04
N GLU A 147 1.08 7.86 10.93
CA GLU A 147 0.22 8.39 11.99
C GLU A 147 0.04 7.38 13.16
N ARG A 148 1.12 6.98 13.84
CA ARG A 148 1.11 5.94 14.89
C ARG A 148 0.45 6.42 16.18
N VAL A 149 0.56 7.70 16.48
CA VAL A 149 -0.19 8.33 17.59
C VAL A 149 -1.69 8.13 17.38
N VAL A 150 -2.18 8.36 16.15
CA VAL A 150 -3.58 8.14 15.78
C VAL A 150 -3.97 6.68 15.97
N GLU A 151 -3.15 5.76 15.43
CA GLU A 151 -3.40 4.34 15.59
C GLU A 151 -3.44 3.88 17.06
N ILE A 152 -2.68 4.50 17.96
CA ILE A 152 -2.74 4.22 19.41
C ILE A 152 -4.04 4.73 20.02
N LEU A 153 -4.50 5.92 19.64
CA LEU A 153 -5.78 6.45 20.12
C LEU A 153 -6.95 5.57 19.69
N GLU A 154 -6.92 5.00 18.47
CA GLU A 154 -7.89 3.99 18.03
C GLU A 154 -7.85 2.73 18.91
N ILE A 155 -6.66 2.24 19.27
CA ILE A 155 -6.49 1.08 20.15
C ILE A 155 -7.11 1.38 21.53
N LEU A 156 -6.82 2.55 22.09
CA LEU A 156 -7.34 3.01 23.38
C LEU A 156 -8.87 3.08 23.36
N LYS A 157 -9.44 3.71 22.34
CA LYS A 157 -10.89 3.78 22.12
C LYS A 157 -11.52 2.39 22.04
N SER A 158 -10.86 1.43 21.38
CA SER A 158 -11.35 0.04 21.29
C SER A 158 -11.39 -0.72 22.63
N GLY A 159 -10.79 -0.16 23.68
CA GLY A 159 -10.88 -0.64 25.06
C GLY A 159 -11.60 0.34 25.99
N ASN A 160 -12.47 1.20 25.44
CA ASN A 160 -13.25 2.20 26.18
C ASN A 160 -12.38 3.19 26.99
N VAL A 161 -11.27 3.62 26.39
CA VAL A 161 -10.43 4.72 26.90
C VAL A 161 -10.52 5.88 25.91
N PHE A 162 -10.98 7.02 26.38
CA PHE A 162 -11.28 8.22 25.58
C PHE A 162 -10.26 9.34 25.84
N LEU A 163 -10.39 10.49 25.18
CA LEU A 163 -9.37 11.55 25.28
C LEU A 163 -9.34 12.26 26.65
N ASP A 164 -10.44 12.22 27.37
CA ASP A 164 -10.60 12.66 28.76
C ASP A 164 -9.98 11.67 29.78
N ASP A 165 -9.69 10.44 29.35
CA ASP A 165 -8.99 9.44 30.17
C ASP A 165 -7.46 9.52 30.08
N ILE A 166 -6.90 10.40 29.23
CA ILE A 166 -5.48 10.41 28.90
C ILE A 166 -4.81 11.77 29.08
N ILE A 167 -3.51 11.72 29.32
CA ILE A 167 -2.62 12.88 29.35
C ILE A 167 -1.61 12.68 28.22
N ILE A 168 -1.53 13.62 27.28
CA ILE A 168 -0.57 13.56 26.18
C ILE A 168 0.51 14.60 26.45
N LYS A 169 1.76 14.14 26.56
CA LYS A 169 2.93 14.99 26.74
C LYS A 169 3.76 15.04 25.46
N SER A 170 4.10 16.23 25.00
CA SER A 170 4.96 16.44 23.83
C SER A 170 6.24 17.18 24.24
N GLY A 171 7.34 16.88 23.56
CA GLY A 171 8.64 17.54 23.78
C GLY A 171 9.02 18.47 22.64
N ASP A 172 10.12 19.18 22.82
CA ASP A 172 10.79 19.97 21.79
C ASP A 172 11.54 19.07 20.80
N ILE A 173 11.86 19.63 19.62
CA ILE A 173 12.67 18.98 18.58
C ILE A 173 14.08 19.58 18.68
N ASP A 174 15.10 18.74 18.88
CA ASP A 174 16.51 19.19 18.80
C ASP A 174 16.97 19.15 17.33
N PRO A 175 17.40 20.28 16.74
CA PRO A 175 17.90 20.31 15.36
C PRO A 175 19.09 19.38 15.08
N ASN A 176 19.80 18.94 16.13
CA ASN A 176 20.99 18.10 16.02
C ASN A 176 20.70 16.60 16.16
N MET A 177 19.46 16.20 16.50
CA MET A 177 19.11 14.79 16.59
C MET A 177 18.85 14.22 15.19
N MET A 178 19.19 12.94 14.94
CA MET A 178 18.92 12.30 13.63
C MET A 178 17.43 12.12 13.33
N ARG A 179 16.62 12.17 14.39
CA ARG A 179 15.17 12.07 14.33
C ARG A 179 14.57 13.45 14.07
N GLN A 180 13.50 13.52 13.31
CA GLN A 180 12.85 14.80 12.97
C GLN A 180 11.67 15.13 13.90
N GLU A 181 11.30 14.21 14.80
CA GLU A 181 10.24 14.39 15.79
C GLU A 181 10.68 13.93 17.18
N SER A 182 10.12 14.53 18.23
CA SER A 182 10.23 14.04 19.60
C SER A 182 9.31 12.83 19.82
N TYR A 183 9.54 12.05 20.89
CA TYR A 183 8.53 11.07 21.30
C TYR A 183 7.33 11.82 21.91
N ILE A 184 6.14 11.26 21.71
CA ILE A 184 4.93 11.67 22.41
C ILE A 184 4.68 10.64 23.51
N ALA A 185 4.49 11.11 24.74
CA ALA A 185 4.10 10.28 25.86
C ALA A 185 2.58 10.35 26.06
N ILE A 186 1.90 9.22 25.97
CA ILE A 186 0.46 9.09 26.23
C ILE A 186 0.32 8.33 27.54
N GLU A 187 -0.02 9.04 28.61
CA GLU A 187 -0.30 8.48 29.91
C GLU A 187 -1.79 8.17 30.04
N VAL A 188 -2.11 6.98 30.51
CA VAL A 188 -3.47 6.49 30.73
C VAL A 188 -3.62 6.13 32.21
N PRO A 189 -3.94 7.12 33.08
CA PRO A 189 -3.91 6.93 34.54
C PRO A 189 -4.79 5.76 35.01
N ARG A 190 -6.00 5.60 34.45
CA ARG A 190 -6.93 4.52 34.82
C ARG A 190 -6.39 3.12 34.54
N LEU A 191 -5.51 2.96 33.55
CA LEU A 191 -4.84 1.69 33.27
C LEU A 191 -3.52 1.57 34.03
N SER A 192 -3.05 2.65 34.67
CA SER A 192 -1.67 2.77 35.15
C SER A 192 -0.69 2.35 34.05
N ARG A 193 -0.82 2.96 32.87
CA ARG A 193 0.02 2.70 31.70
C ARG A 193 0.50 4.01 31.07
N MET A 194 1.68 3.96 30.46
CA MET A 194 2.20 5.04 29.62
C MET A 194 2.71 4.46 28.31
N ILE A 195 2.51 5.19 27.21
CA ILE A 195 2.95 4.79 25.88
C ILE A 195 3.90 5.88 25.36
N LEU A 196 5.10 5.50 24.94
CA LEU A 196 5.99 6.38 24.19
C LEU A 196 5.92 5.98 22.72
N VAL A 197 5.45 6.89 21.88
CA VAL A 197 5.35 6.69 20.43
C VAL A 197 6.02 7.83 19.66
N CYS A 198 6.59 7.50 18.51
CA CYS A 198 7.08 8.46 17.54
C CYS A 198 6.55 8.06 16.16
N ASP A 199 6.06 9.03 15.39
CA ASP A 199 5.44 8.82 14.07
C ASP A 199 6.50 8.58 12.98
N GLN A 200 7.76 8.94 13.23
CA GLN A 200 8.87 8.61 12.33
C GLN A 200 9.06 7.08 12.16
N VAL A 201 9.12 6.62 10.90
CA VAL A 201 9.38 5.23 10.52
C VAL A 201 10.78 4.80 10.99
N GLY A 202 10.88 3.58 11.50
CA GLY A 202 12.11 3.02 12.08
C GLY A 202 12.20 3.20 13.61
N GLU A 203 11.39 4.08 14.19
CA GLU A 203 11.27 4.21 15.64
C GLU A 203 10.39 3.09 16.22
N ALA A 204 10.62 2.73 17.49
CA ALA A 204 9.84 1.71 18.19
C ALA A 204 8.78 2.36 19.08
N THR A 205 7.74 1.63 19.45
CA THR A 205 6.78 2.07 20.47
C THR A 205 7.11 1.40 21.78
N PHE A 206 7.05 2.12 22.88
CA PHE A 206 7.26 1.55 24.21
C PHE A 206 5.97 1.62 25.01
N VAL A 207 5.57 0.50 25.61
CA VAL A 207 4.46 0.44 26.56
C VAL A 207 5.05 0.20 27.95
N ILE A 208 4.67 1.04 28.90
CA ILE A 208 5.22 1.07 30.26
C ILE A 208 4.10 0.83 31.26
N GLN A 209 4.38 0.00 32.28
CA GLN A 209 3.53 -0.18 33.45
C GLN A 209 3.80 0.93 34.46
N GLY A 210 2.79 1.75 34.73
CA GLY A 210 2.84 2.98 35.52
C GLY A 210 3.12 4.21 34.64
N SER A 211 3.72 5.23 35.26
CA SER A 211 4.14 6.47 34.60
C SER A 211 5.64 6.72 34.82
N ILE A 212 6.23 7.50 33.90
CA ILE A 212 7.61 7.97 34.00
C ILE A 212 7.56 9.46 34.39
N PRO A 213 8.31 9.91 35.42
CA PRO A 213 8.41 11.32 35.76
C PRO A 213 8.98 12.16 34.61
N ASP A 214 8.51 13.39 34.49
CA ASP A 214 8.90 14.28 33.37
C ASP A 214 10.41 14.51 33.31
N GLU A 215 11.10 14.60 34.45
CA GLU A 215 12.56 14.76 34.49
C GLU A 215 13.29 13.56 33.84
N GLN A 216 12.73 12.36 33.98
CA GLN A 216 13.29 11.14 33.39
C GLN A 216 12.94 11.00 31.91
N LEU A 217 11.72 11.40 31.51
CA LEU A 217 11.34 11.48 30.09
C LEU A 217 12.29 12.37 29.29
N LEU A 218 12.79 13.44 29.90
CA LEU A 218 13.68 14.42 29.26
C LEU A 218 15.17 14.08 29.34
N SER A 219 15.57 13.12 30.19
CA SER A 219 16.99 12.83 30.44
C SER A 219 17.45 11.46 29.97
N LEU A 220 16.60 10.43 30.01
CA LEU A 220 16.97 9.06 29.66
C LEU A 220 16.97 8.82 28.14
N ASP A 221 17.98 8.11 27.64
CA ASP A 221 17.97 7.58 26.28
C ASP A 221 17.27 6.20 26.17
N LYS A 222 17.21 5.65 24.94
CA LYS A 222 16.56 4.36 24.64
C LYS A 222 17.08 3.16 25.43
N GLU A 223 18.38 3.10 25.64
CA GLU A 223 19.03 1.98 26.34
C GLU A 223 18.87 2.16 27.85
N GLU A 224 19.06 3.39 28.32
CA GLU A 224 18.90 3.75 29.72
C GLU A 224 17.48 3.51 30.21
N LEU A 225 16.45 3.91 29.44
CA LEU A 225 15.05 3.70 29.81
C LEU A 225 14.71 2.21 29.95
N GLN A 226 15.16 1.38 29.00
CA GLN A 226 14.94 -0.06 29.07
C GLN A 226 15.64 -0.71 30.26
N THR A 227 16.77 -0.14 30.68
CA THR A 227 17.53 -0.60 31.86
C THR A 227 16.86 -0.16 33.15
N VAL A 228 16.53 1.13 33.28
CA VAL A 228 15.92 1.72 34.49
C VAL A 228 14.53 1.15 34.75
N TYR A 229 13.74 0.94 33.70
CA TYR A 229 12.39 0.40 33.77
C TYR A 229 12.34 -1.08 33.37
N GLN A 230 13.45 -1.81 33.49
CA GLN A 230 13.49 -3.25 33.24
C GLN A 230 12.39 -3.95 34.06
N GLY A 231 11.64 -4.86 33.43
CA GLY A 231 10.50 -5.51 34.09
C GLY A 231 9.22 -4.67 34.12
N ARG A 232 9.25 -3.39 33.72
CA ARG A 232 8.07 -2.51 33.58
C ARG A 232 7.91 -1.85 32.21
N ILE A 233 8.80 -2.12 31.26
CA ILE A 233 8.73 -1.61 29.89
C ILE A 233 8.75 -2.74 28.85
N GLU A 234 8.03 -2.57 27.76
CA GLU A 234 8.02 -3.46 26.60
C GLU A 234 8.20 -2.64 25.32
N LYS A 235 9.19 -3.03 24.50
CA LYS A 235 9.49 -2.41 23.20
C LYS A 235 8.74 -3.17 22.09
N VAL A 236 7.97 -2.44 21.30
CA VAL A 236 7.17 -2.99 20.19
C VAL A 236 7.62 -2.36 18.87
N GLU A 237 8.18 -3.17 17.97
CA GLU A 237 8.59 -2.74 16.64
C GLU A 237 7.45 -2.92 15.63
N LYS A 238 7.15 -1.87 14.85
CA LYS A 238 6.11 -1.94 13.82
C LYS A 238 6.62 -2.61 12.55
N ARG A 239 6.71 -3.95 12.56
CA ARG A 239 7.03 -4.76 11.37
C ARG A 239 5.80 -5.04 10.50
N SER A 240 4.63 -5.10 11.14
CA SER A 240 3.31 -5.20 10.53
C SER A 240 2.35 -4.37 11.38
N ALA A 241 1.50 -3.57 10.74
CA ALA A 241 0.54 -2.73 11.47
C ALA A 241 -0.41 -3.57 12.35
N VAL A 242 -0.88 -4.72 11.85
CA VAL A 242 -1.80 -5.60 12.60
C VAL A 242 -1.13 -6.18 13.85
N ASP A 243 0.08 -6.70 13.70
CA ASP A 243 0.87 -7.32 14.78
C ASP A 243 1.22 -6.29 15.86
N TRP A 244 1.63 -5.10 15.42
CA TRP A 244 1.95 -3.97 16.29
C TRP A 244 0.73 -3.49 17.07
N LYS A 245 -0.43 -3.28 16.41
CA LYS A 245 -1.69 -2.88 17.07
C LYS A 245 -2.12 -3.93 18.10
N LEU A 246 -2.06 -5.22 17.73
CA LEU A 246 -2.42 -6.31 18.63
C LEU A 246 -1.51 -6.38 19.86
N ARG A 247 -0.19 -6.29 19.67
CA ARG A 247 0.79 -6.34 20.77
C ARG A 247 0.59 -5.17 21.74
N ILE A 248 0.39 -3.95 21.23
CA ILE A 248 0.09 -2.79 22.06
C ILE A 248 -1.23 -2.99 22.80
N LYS A 249 -2.28 -3.46 22.13
CA LYS A 249 -3.59 -3.72 22.75
C LYS A 249 -3.47 -4.70 23.91
N ILE A 250 -2.74 -5.81 23.72
CA ILE A 250 -2.50 -6.78 24.79
C ILE A 250 -1.74 -6.10 25.95
N LEU A 251 -0.65 -5.39 25.67
CA LEU A 251 0.14 -4.73 26.72
C LEU A 251 -0.64 -3.67 27.50
N LEU A 252 -1.63 -3.01 26.90
CA LEU A 252 -2.46 -2.00 27.56
C LEU A 252 -3.56 -2.59 28.43
N PHE A 253 -4.28 -3.60 27.93
CA PHE A 253 -5.52 -4.05 28.55
C PHE A 253 -5.42 -5.41 29.27
N ASP A 254 -4.31 -6.11 29.13
CA ASP A 254 -4.09 -7.43 29.74
C ASP A 254 -3.20 -7.33 30.98
N GLN A 255 -3.83 -7.23 32.14
CA GLN A 255 -3.12 -7.08 33.41
C GLN A 255 -2.22 -8.30 33.71
N ASP A 256 -2.66 -9.50 33.33
CA ASP A 256 -1.94 -10.76 33.55
C ASP A 256 -0.53 -10.78 32.91
N VAL A 257 -0.33 -10.04 31.82
CA VAL A 257 0.95 -9.95 31.10
C VAL A 257 2.01 -9.28 31.97
N TRP A 258 1.60 -8.36 32.83
CA TRP A 258 2.49 -7.62 33.71
C TRP A 258 2.69 -8.30 35.06
N GLU A 259 1.64 -8.91 35.62
CA GLU A 259 1.68 -9.49 36.97
C GLU A 259 2.47 -10.80 37.07
N ASN A 260 2.67 -11.51 35.96
CA ASN A 260 3.28 -12.84 35.96
C ASN A 260 4.52 -12.92 35.05
N ARG A 261 5.26 -11.82 34.94
CA ARG A 261 6.31 -11.65 33.92
C ARG A 261 7.46 -12.67 34.02
N GLU A 262 7.68 -13.29 35.19
CA GLU A 262 8.68 -14.35 35.39
C GLU A 262 8.27 -15.73 34.82
N GLU A 263 6.98 -16.02 34.66
CA GLU A 263 6.47 -17.30 34.12
C GLU A 263 5.80 -17.18 32.73
N ILE A 264 5.51 -15.97 32.24
CA ILE A 264 4.52 -15.77 31.16
C ILE A 264 5.07 -15.23 29.84
N ASN A 265 6.32 -14.79 29.78
CA ASN A 265 6.65 -13.68 28.89
C ASN A 265 6.69 -13.95 27.36
N THR A 266 6.56 -15.20 26.93
CA THR A 266 6.40 -15.55 25.50
C THR A 266 5.20 -16.44 25.23
N GLU A 267 4.95 -17.45 26.07
CA GLU A 267 3.95 -18.49 25.76
C GLU A 267 2.50 -17.99 25.83
N LYS A 268 2.08 -17.24 26.86
CA LYS A 268 0.68 -16.73 26.87
C LYS A 268 0.46 -15.68 25.80
N LEU A 269 1.48 -14.88 25.49
CA LEU A 269 1.38 -13.91 24.42
C LEU A 269 1.25 -14.59 23.06
N GLN A 270 2.10 -15.58 22.81
CA GLN A 270 2.00 -16.44 21.63
C GLN A 270 0.63 -17.12 21.60
N MET A 271 0.08 -17.56 22.74
CA MET A 271 -1.25 -18.16 22.80
C MET A 271 -2.35 -17.17 22.41
N LYS A 272 -2.30 -15.91 22.86
CA LYS A 272 -3.26 -14.87 22.45
C LYS A 272 -3.10 -14.52 20.97
N GLU A 273 -1.87 -14.47 20.46
CA GLU A 273 -1.61 -14.27 19.04
C GLU A 273 -2.14 -15.45 18.21
N ILE A 274 -1.93 -16.68 18.67
CA ILE A 274 -2.45 -17.92 18.08
C ILE A 274 -3.97 -17.89 18.02
N VAL A 275 -4.65 -17.50 19.11
CA VAL A 275 -6.11 -17.38 19.16
C VAL A 275 -6.60 -16.31 18.17
N PHE A 276 -5.96 -15.15 18.13
CA PHE A 276 -6.30 -14.10 17.16
C PHE A 276 -6.17 -14.59 15.72
N TRP A 277 -5.05 -15.22 15.36
CA TRP A 277 -4.83 -15.72 14.00
C TRP A 277 -5.77 -16.88 13.65
N ARG A 278 -6.16 -17.72 14.63
CA ARG A 278 -7.19 -18.74 14.42
C ARG A 278 -8.48 -18.13 13.95
N GLU A 279 -8.97 -17.11 14.65
CA GLU A 279 -10.24 -16.47 14.32
C GLU A 279 -10.15 -15.73 12.98
N LYS A 280 -9.05 -15.01 12.72
CA LYS A 280 -8.86 -14.35 11.41
C LYS A 280 -8.80 -15.31 10.23
N VAL A 281 -8.13 -16.46 10.37
CA VAL A 281 -8.14 -17.48 9.32
C VAL A 281 -9.55 -18.04 9.13
N LYS A 282 -10.32 -18.25 10.20
CA LYS A 282 -11.71 -18.73 10.11
C LYS A 282 -12.65 -17.69 9.50
N GLU A 283 -12.42 -16.40 9.68
CA GLU A 283 -13.19 -15.36 8.99
C GLU A 283 -13.05 -15.47 7.46
N GLU A 284 -11.81 -15.66 6.96
CA GLU A 284 -11.55 -15.79 5.51
C GLU A 284 -11.84 -17.18 4.95
N ILE A 285 -11.54 -18.23 5.73
CA ILE A 285 -11.69 -19.64 5.36
C ILE A 285 -12.48 -20.34 6.47
N PRO A 286 -13.83 -20.30 6.43
CA PRO A 286 -14.67 -20.67 7.58
C PRO A 286 -14.67 -22.14 7.97
N THR A 287 -14.15 -23.03 7.13
CA THR A 287 -14.27 -24.48 7.34
C THR A 287 -12.97 -25.19 7.01
N ILE A 288 -12.72 -26.29 7.73
CA ILE A 288 -11.57 -27.15 7.46
C ILE A 288 -11.65 -27.78 6.06
N GLU A 289 -12.84 -28.05 5.54
CA GLU A 289 -13.03 -28.52 4.17
C GLU A 289 -12.52 -27.53 3.13
N LYS A 290 -12.89 -26.24 3.28
CA LYS A 290 -12.37 -25.18 2.39
C LYS A 290 -10.85 -25.02 2.53
N TRP A 291 -10.32 -25.14 3.74
CA TRP A 291 -8.86 -25.11 3.97
C TRP A 291 -8.14 -26.27 3.28
N MET A 292 -8.66 -27.49 3.41
CA MET A 292 -8.10 -28.69 2.77
C MET A 292 -8.24 -28.66 1.24
N ALA A 293 -9.24 -27.95 0.71
CA ALA A 293 -9.47 -27.80 -0.73
C ALA A 293 -8.53 -26.78 -1.41
N LEU A 294 -7.72 -26.04 -0.65
CA LEU A 294 -6.77 -25.09 -1.23
C LEU A 294 -5.68 -25.81 -2.05
N ASP A 295 -5.68 -25.56 -3.35
CA ASP A 295 -4.62 -26.04 -4.24
C ASP A 295 -3.30 -25.26 -4.03
N THR A 296 -2.24 -25.67 -4.73
CA THR A 296 -0.92 -25.02 -4.59
C THR A 296 -0.92 -23.55 -5.01
N GLU A 297 -1.67 -23.20 -6.05
CA GLU A 297 -1.72 -21.83 -6.56
C GLU A 297 -2.45 -20.90 -5.58
N SER A 298 -3.59 -21.36 -5.06
CA SER A 298 -4.37 -20.69 -4.02
C SER A 298 -3.52 -20.50 -2.76
N ARG A 299 -2.77 -21.51 -2.32
CA ARG A 299 -1.84 -21.40 -1.18
C ARG A 299 -0.70 -20.41 -1.42
N LEU A 300 -0.16 -20.33 -2.63
CA LEU A 300 0.90 -19.38 -2.98
C LEU A 300 0.39 -17.94 -2.91
N ARG A 301 -0.82 -17.71 -3.43
CA ARG A 301 -1.48 -16.40 -3.50
C ARG A 301 -2.16 -15.99 -2.21
N LEU A 302 -2.48 -16.92 -1.31
CA LEU A 302 -3.14 -16.61 -0.04
C LEU A 302 -2.23 -15.72 0.82
N GLN A 303 -2.65 -14.46 0.93
CA GLN A 303 -2.19 -13.50 1.92
C GLN A 303 -3.39 -13.25 2.83
N LEU A 304 -3.27 -13.66 4.09
CA LEU A 304 -4.32 -13.41 5.08
C LEU A 304 -4.21 -11.96 5.56
N PHE A 305 -5.28 -11.44 6.15
CA PHE A 305 -5.37 -10.08 6.69
C PHE A 305 -4.07 -9.61 7.37
N GLY A 306 -3.57 -8.43 6.97
CA GLY A 306 -2.28 -7.91 7.43
C GLY A 306 -1.05 -8.41 6.67
N GLY A 307 -1.24 -9.10 5.53
CA GLY A 307 -0.18 -9.53 4.61
C GLY A 307 0.64 -10.71 5.12
N LYS A 308 0.23 -11.37 6.22
CA LYS A 308 0.95 -12.55 6.72
C LYS A 308 0.77 -13.71 5.74
N SER A 309 1.91 -14.26 5.32
CA SER A 309 1.95 -15.43 4.45
C SER A 309 1.65 -16.71 5.24
N LEU A 310 1.21 -17.78 4.56
CA LEU A 310 1.09 -19.11 5.19
C LEU A 310 2.39 -19.58 5.87
N ALA A 311 3.57 -19.23 5.34
CA ALA A 311 4.85 -19.57 5.95
C ALA A 311 5.07 -18.83 7.29
N THR A 312 4.63 -17.58 7.37
CA THR A 312 4.67 -16.80 8.62
C THR A 312 3.76 -17.42 9.67
N LEU A 313 2.56 -17.85 9.28
CA LEU A 313 1.65 -18.53 10.21
C LEU A 313 2.16 -19.90 10.63
N ALA A 314 2.74 -20.69 9.73
CA ALA A 314 3.39 -21.94 10.12
C ALA A 314 4.44 -21.71 11.22
N LYS A 315 5.22 -20.63 11.13
CA LYS A 315 6.15 -20.25 12.20
C LYS A 315 5.42 -19.87 13.50
N THR A 316 4.37 -19.05 13.44
CA THR A 316 3.55 -18.67 14.61
C THR A 316 2.91 -19.87 15.30
N PHE A 317 2.51 -20.90 14.55
CA PHE A 317 1.86 -22.11 15.07
C PHE A 317 2.84 -23.29 15.29
N GLU A 318 4.15 -23.05 15.16
CA GLU A 318 5.22 -24.04 15.33
C GLU A 318 5.04 -25.27 14.44
N VAL A 319 4.66 -25.05 13.18
CA VAL A 319 4.51 -26.10 12.17
C VAL A 319 5.75 -26.13 11.30
N GLU A 320 6.39 -27.30 11.24
CA GLU A 320 7.61 -27.49 10.46
C GLU A 320 7.33 -27.50 8.94
N GLY A 321 8.15 -26.76 8.19
CA GLY A 321 8.11 -26.71 6.73
C GLY A 321 7.25 -25.58 6.16
N ASN A 322 7.28 -25.44 4.83
CA ASN A 322 6.55 -24.37 4.13
C ASN A 322 5.18 -24.88 3.65
N PRO A 323 4.06 -24.48 4.28
CA PRO A 323 2.71 -24.91 3.88
C PRO A 323 2.32 -24.51 2.45
N LYS A 324 2.96 -23.49 1.86
CA LYS A 324 2.73 -23.12 0.46
C LYS A 324 3.15 -24.22 -0.51
N GLN A 325 4.18 -24.99 -0.16
CA GLN A 325 4.81 -25.99 -1.03
C GLN A 325 4.66 -27.42 -0.51
N ASN A 326 4.39 -27.59 0.79
CA ASN A 326 4.29 -28.88 1.45
C ASN A 326 2.87 -29.10 1.96
N THR A 327 2.13 -30.00 1.31
CA THR A 327 0.74 -30.35 1.69
C THR A 327 0.66 -30.87 3.12
N LEU A 328 1.66 -31.63 3.60
CA LEU A 328 1.63 -32.12 4.98
C LEU A 328 1.77 -30.98 5.99
N ALA A 329 2.66 -30.02 5.75
CA ALA A 329 2.79 -28.81 6.57
C ALA A 329 1.50 -27.96 6.53
N HIS A 330 0.85 -27.85 5.36
CA HIS A 330 -0.45 -27.18 5.22
C HIS A 330 -1.55 -27.83 6.07
N LEU A 331 -1.62 -29.16 6.11
CA LEU A 331 -2.59 -29.89 6.92
C LEU A 331 -2.27 -29.78 8.41
N TYR A 332 -0.99 -29.82 8.80
CA TYR A 332 -0.58 -29.60 10.18
C TYR A 332 -0.91 -28.18 10.67
N LEU A 333 -0.71 -27.18 9.82
CA LEU A 333 -1.15 -25.82 10.11
C LEU A 333 -2.68 -25.75 10.24
N GLY A 334 -3.41 -26.41 9.33
CA GLY A 334 -4.87 -26.55 9.43
C GLY A 334 -5.32 -27.18 10.74
N ARG A 335 -4.58 -28.19 11.24
CA ARG A 335 -4.84 -28.87 12.51
C ARG A 335 -4.67 -27.93 13.68
N LYS A 336 -3.62 -27.11 13.66
CA LYS A 336 -3.37 -26.08 14.67
C LYS A 336 -4.43 -24.97 14.64
N ILE A 337 -5.04 -24.67 13.50
CA ILE A 337 -6.03 -23.60 13.33
C ILE A 337 -7.46 -24.05 13.66
N PHE A 338 -7.90 -25.15 13.06
CA PHE A 338 -9.28 -25.65 13.12
C PHE A 338 -9.49 -26.77 14.16
N GLY A 339 -8.41 -27.26 14.79
CA GLY A 339 -8.45 -28.37 15.73
C GLY A 339 -8.39 -29.74 15.05
N ASP A 340 -8.62 -30.78 15.85
CA ASP A 340 -8.58 -32.17 15.41
C ASP A 340 -9.88 -32.57 14.70
N SER A 341 -9.88 -32.48 13.37
CA SER A 341 -10.96 -32.99 12.52
C SER A 341 -10.67 -34.43 12.08
N PRO A 342 -11.63 -35.38 12.16
CA PRO A 342 -11.44 -36.74 11.68
C PRO A 342 -10.97 -36.83 10.22
N LYS A 343 -11.51 -35.96 9.34
CA LYS A 343 -11.11 -35.89 7.93
C LYS A 343 -9.65 -35.43 7.77
N LEU A 344 -9.26 -34.42 8.54
CA LEU A 344 -7.92 -33.87 8.52
C LEU A 344 -6.89 -34.89 9.03
N LEU A 345 -7.19 -35.54 10.15
CA LEU A 345 -6.34 -36.58 10.73
C LEU A 345 -6.20 -37.80 9.81
N ALA A 346 -7.29 -38.23 9.18
CA ALA A 346 -7.25 -39.30 8.19
C ALA A 346 -6.33 -38.94 7.00
N GLU A 347 -6.39 -37.70 6.52
CA GLU A 347 -5.57 -37.22 5.42
C GLU A 347 -4.09 -37.08 5.80
N ILE A 348 -3.79 -36.55 7.00
CA ILE A 348 -2.43 -36.52 7.55
C ILE A 348 -1.86 -37.94 7.62
N LYS A 349 -2.59 -38.87 8.25
CA LYS A 349 -2.16 -40.27 8.39
C LYS A 349 -1.95 -40.94 7.03
N ARG A 350 -2.80 -40.64 6.04
CA ARG A 350 -2.67 -41.14 4.66
C ARG A 350 -1.38 -40.65 4.00
N LEU A 351 -1.02 -39.37 4.19
CA LEU A 351 0.21 -38.79 3.62
C LEU A 351 1.47 -39.22 4.39
N GLU A 352 1.39 -39.40 5.70
CA GLU A 352 2.48 -39.94 6.51
C GLU A 352 2.74 -41.41 6.20
N GLY A 353 1.69 -42.21 6.06
CA GLY A 353 1.78 -43.60 5.62
C GLY A 353 2.51 -43.72 4.27
N ARG A 354 2.26 -42.80 3.34
CA ARG A 354 3.02 -42.72 2.07
C ARG A 354 4.50 -42.36 2.27
N LYS A 355 4.82 -41.49 3.23
CA LYS A 355 6.21 -41.14 3.55
C LYS A 355 6.97 -42.31 4.15
N SER A 356 6.33 -43.14 4.98
CA SER A 356 6.96 -44.28 5.65
C SER A 356 6.94 -45.57 4.83
N SER A 357 5.94 -45.77 3.95
CA SER A 357 5.81 -47.00 3.15
C SER A 357 6.55 -46.96 1.82
N GLU A 358 6.98 -45.78 1.36
CA GLU A 358 7.91 -45.70 0.25
C GLU A 358 9.34 -45.85 0.77
N SER A 359 9.77 -47.09 0.99
CA SER A 359 11.20 -47.38 0.83
C SER A 359 11.61 -46.82 -0.51
N PHE A 360 12.51 -45.84 -0.50
CA PHE A 360 12.96 -45.19 -1.72
C PHE A 360 13.80 -46.17 -2.51
N ASP A 361 13.13 -47.02 -3.29
CA ASP A 361 13.77 -47.94 -4.21
C ASP A 361 14.28 -47.13 -5.40
N MET A 362 15.58 -46.87 -5.37
CA MET A 362 16.26 -46.10 -6.39
C MET A 362 16.08 -46.72 -7.78
N GLU A 363 16.07 -48.05 -7.89
CA GLU A 363 16.01 -48.72 -9.17
C GLU A 363 14.62 -48.62 -9.78
N ALA A 364 13.56 -48.77 -8.97
CA ALA A 364 12.19 -48.52 -9.41
C ALA A 364 12.01 -47.06 -9.91
N TRP A 365 12.67 -46.10 -9.26
CA TRP A 365 12.64 -44.69 -9.70
C TRP A 365 13.43 -44.44 -10.98
N LYS A 366 14.63 -45.03 -11.12
CA LYS A 366 15.39 -44.98 -12.37
C LYS A 366 14.57 -45.54 -13.52
N GLU A 367 13.88 -46.65 -13.30
CA GLU A 367 13.00 -47.26 -14.31
C GLU A 367 11.80 -46.36 -14.66
N LEU A 368 11.14 -45.78 -13.66
CA LEU A 368 10.02 -44.85 -13.87
C LEU A 368 10.43 -43.59 -14.64
N VAL A 369 11.58 -43.01 -14.29
CA VAL A 369 12.16 -41.85 -14.98
C VAL A 369 12.53 -42.23 -16.41
N ARG A 370 13.21 -43.36 -16.63
CA ARG A 370 13.53 -43.87 -17.98
C ARG A 370 12.28 -44.16 -18.80
N LYS A 371 11.17 -44.56 -18.18
CA LYS A 371 9.90 -44.75 -18.91
C LYS A 371 9.30 -43.44 -19.42
N GLN A 372 9.48 -42.33 -18.70
CA GLN A 372 8.99 -41.00 -19.09
C GLN A 372 10.00 -40.24 -19.95
N VAL A 373 11.29 -40.52 -19.76
CA VAL A 373 12.42 -39.89 -20.43
C VAL A 373 13.39 -41.01 -20.83
N PRO A 374 13.17 -41.68 -21.97
CA PRO A 374 13.91 -42.88 -22.40
C PRO A 374 15.42 -42.75 -22.52
N SER A 375 15.96 -41.53 -22.67
CA SER A 375 17.39 -41.32 -22.90
C SER A 375 17.93 -40.06 -22.25
N ALA A 376 19.25 -40.05 -22.03
CA ALA A 376 20.01 -38.87 -21.64
C ALA A 376 19.82 -37.68 -22.60
N LYS A 377 19.68 -37.95 -23.90
CA LYS A 377 19.43 -36.92 -24.93
C LYS A 377 18.06 -36.26 -24.75
N GLU A 378 17.05 -37.02 -24.37
CA GLU A 378 15.73 -36.46 -24.06
C GLU A 378 15.75 -35.73 -22.71
N TRP A 379 16.54 -36.20 -21.74
CA TRP A 379 16.72 -35.53 -20.46
C TRP A 379 17.24 -34.10 -20.62
N ILE A 380 18.27 -33.88 -21.44
CA ILE A 380 18.83 -32.53 -21.62
C ILE A 380 17.85 -31.56 -22.31
N THR A 381 16.89 -32.07 -23.09
CA THR A 381 15.92 -31.27 -23.86
C THR A 381 14.55 -31.09 -23.16
N LEU A 382 14.38 -31.64 -21.96
CA LEU A 382 13.15 -31.46 -21.17
C LEU A 382 12.79 -29.99 -21.00
N LYS A 383 11.57 -29.63 -21.41
CA LYS A 383 11.00 -28.28 -21.25
C LYS A 383 10.80 -27.96 -19.76
N ASP A 384 10.90 -26.68 -19.41
CA ASP A 384 10.79 -26.20 -18.02
C ASP A 384 9.47 -26.58 -17.33
N ILE A 385 8.38 -26.69 -18.09
CA ILE A 385 7.08 -27.15 -17.58
C ILE A 385 7.15 -28.57 -17.02
N ILE A 386 7.86 -29.49 -17.69
CA ILE A 386 8.01 -30.87 -17.25
C ILE A 386 8.98 -30.93 -16.05
N ARG A 387 10.02 -30.08 -16.05
CA ARG A 387 10.93 -29.93 -14.90
C ARG A 387 10.19 -29.51 -13.63
N LEU A 388 9.17 -28.66 -13.76
CA LEU A 388 8.35 -28.15 -12.65
C LEU A 388 7.25 -29.12 -12.19
N GLN A 389 6.58 -29.80 -13.13
CA GLN A 389 5.50 -30.76 -12.82
C GLN A 389 6.02 -32.06 -12.19
N GLY A 390 7.31 -32.36 -12.37
CA GLY A 390 7.97 -33.50 -11.74
C GLY A 390 7.84 -34.79 -12.53
N LEU A 391 8.80 -35.70 -12.33
CA LEU A 391 8.81 -37.03 -12.95
C LEU A 391 8.24 -38.03 -11.97
N GLY A 392 7.29 -38.85 -12.41
CA GLY A 392 6.58 -39.78 -11.52
C GLY A 392 5.81 -39.12 -10.37
N GLY A 393 5.39 -37.86 -10.54
CA GLY A 393 4.66 -37.10 -9.51
C GLY A 393 5.54 -36.48 -8.42
N ARG A 394 6.86 -36.43 -8.62
CA ARG A 394 7.81 -35.76 -7.70
C ARG A 394 8.65 -34.73 -8.42
N THR A 395 8.86 -33.58 -7.78
CA THR A 395 9.69 -32.51 -8.33
C THR A 395 11.16 -32.94 -8.39
N LEU A 396 11.91 -32.39 -9.35
CA LEU A 396 13.34 -32.67 -9.49
C LEU A 396 14.15 -32.32 -8.23
N ASN A 397 13.78 -31.24 -7.52
CA ASN A 397 14.41 -30.88 -6.26
C ASN A 397 14.20 -31.95 -5.17
N SER A 398 13.02 -32.56 -5.10
CA SER A 398 12.79 -33.65 -4.14
C SER A 398 13.66 -34.87 -4.43
N LEU A 399 13.89 -35.18 -5.71
CA LEU A 399 14.75 -36.29 -6.13
C LEU A 399 16.22 -35.98 -5.84
N ALA A 400 16.68 -34.78 -6.19
CA ALA A 400 18.03 -34.30 -5.92
C ALA A 400 18.38 -34.32 -4.42
N ASN A 401 17.48 -33.83 -3.56
CA ASN A 401 17.71 -33.82 -2.11
C ASN A 401 17.80 -35.24 -1.53
N ARG A 402 16.98 -36.19 -2.01
CA ARG A 402 17.06 -37.60 -1.59
C ARG A 402 18.34 -38.29 -2.05
N LEU A 403 18.96 -37.76 -3.11
CA LEU A 403 20.22 -38.22 -3.67
C LEU A 403 21.44 -37.54 -3.07
N GLY A 404 21.25 -36.61 -2.14
CA GLY A 404 22.35 -35.87 -1.51
C GLY A 404 23.03 -34.85 -2.45
N LEU A 405 22.35 -34.39 -3.51
CA LEU A 405 22.87 -33.31 -4.35
C LEU A 405 22.75 -31.98 -3.59
N GLU A 406 23.86 -31.25 -3.46
CA GLU A 406 23.95 -30.04 -2.62
C GLU A 406 23.10 -28.85 -3.11
N SER A 407 22.64 -28.86 -4.37
CA SER A 407 21.85 -27.77 -4.93
C SER A 407 20.71 -28.23 -5.83
N GLY A 408 19.67 -27.39 -5.90
CA GLY A 408 18.45 -27.68 -6.64
C GLY A 408 18.68 -27.76 -8.16
N PRO A 409 18.31 -28.85 -8.84
CA PRO A 409 18.45 -29.01 -10.30
C PRO A 409 17.60 -28.03 -11.11
N LEU A 410 16.60 -27.36 -10.51
CA LEU A 410 15.83 -26.32 -11.21
C LEU A 410 16.59 -25.00 -11.35
N THR A 411 17.56 -24.75 -10.47
CA THR A 411 18.30 -23.49 -10.36
C THR A 411 19.76 -23.62 -10.77
N ASN A 412 20.27 -24.85 -10.86
CA ASN A 412 21.65 -25.15 -11.20
C ASN A 412 21.70 -26.21 -12.30
N SER A 413 22.15 -25.81 -13.50
CA SER A 413 22.26 -26.70 -14.66
C SER A 413 23.24 -27.85 -14.45
N LEU A 414 24.31 -27.66 -13.67
CA LEU A 414 25.24 -28.74 -13.34
C LEU A 414 24.59 -29.77 -12.43
N SER A 415 23.82 -29.33 -11.43
CA SER A 415 23.04 -30.23 -10.55
C SER A 415 21.94 -30.96 -11.30
N TYR A 416 21.33 -30.31 -12.30
CA TYR A 416 20.39 -30.95 -13.23
C TYR A 416 21.03 -32.08 -14.05
N LEU A 417 22.23 -31.85 -14.59
CA LEU A 417 22.94 -32.86 -15.36
C LEU A 417 23.49 -33.98 -14.48
N ASN A 418 23.97 -33.66 -13.28
CA ASN A 418 24.39 -34.66 -12.28
C ASN A 418 23.22 -35.54 -11.84
N LEU A 419 22.02 -34.96 -11.67
CA LEU A 419 20.81 -35.74 -11.45
C LEU A 419 20.50 -36.66 -12.66
N GLY A 420 20.71 -36.17 -13.88
CA GLY A 420 20.67 -36.98 -15.09
C GLY A 420 21.64 -38.16 -15.05
N LYS A 421 22.89 -37.96 -14.59
CA LYS A 421 23.88 -39.04 -14.45
C LYS A 421 23.40 -40.14 -13.50
N VAL A 422 22.68 -39.79 -12.44
CA VAL A 422 22.11 -40.78 -11.53
C VAL A 422 21.10 -41.67 -12.27
N PHE A 423 20.27 -41.10 -13.14
CA PHE A 423 19.23 -41.84 -13.87
C PHE A 423 19.75 -42.60 -15.08
N PHE A 424 20.69 -42.05 -15.84
CA PHE A 424 21.14 -42.63 -17.12
C PHE A 424 22.57 -43.18 -17.08
N GLY A 425 23.25 -43.10 -15.94
CA GLY A 425 24.66 -43.47 -15.82
C GLY A 425 25.59 -42.43 -16.44
N GLU A 426 26.80 -42.86 -16.80
CA GLU A 426 27.81 -42.02 -17.44
C GLU A 426 27.59 -41.92 -18.95
N ASP A 427 26.38 -41.57 -19.36
CA ASP A 427 26.03 -41.42 -20.78
C ASP A 427 26.89 -40.32 -21.43
N PRO A 428 27.51 -40.56 -22.60
CA PRO A 428 28.37 -39.58 -23.29
C PRO A 428 27.71 -38.22 -23.52
N VAL A 429 26.40 -38.18 -23.77
CA VAL A 429 25.67 -36.92 -24.00
C VAL A 429 25.65 -36.07 -22.73
N LEU A 430 25.46 -36.68 -21.55
CA LEU A 430 25.50 -35.97 -20.27
C LEU A 430 26.92 -35.53 -19.93
N LEU A 431 27.92 -36.38 -20.16
CA LEU A 431 29.32 -36.06 -19.89
C LEU A 431 29.81 -34.89 -20.75
N ASP A 432 29.48 -34.89 -22.04
CA ASP A 432 29.80 -33.80 -22.95
C ASP A 432 29.11 -32.50 -22.53
N GLU A 433 27.84 -32.56 -22.14
CA GLU A 433 27.11 -31.36 -21.69
C GLU A 433 27.63 -30.85 -20.34
N ILE A 434 27.96 -31.74 -19.39
CA ILE A 434 28.63 -31.37 -18.13
C ILE A 434 29.97 -30.72 -18.42
N LYS A 435 30.75 -31.27 -19.34
CA LYS A 435 32.04 -30.71 -19.76
C LYS A 435 31.84 -29.32 -20.36
N LYS A 436 30.88 -29.13 -21.26
CA LYS A 436 30.53 -27.79 -21.80
C LYS A 436 30.10 -26.82 -20.70
N ILE A 437 29.28 -27.24 -19.74
CA ILE A 437 28.86 -26.35 -18.64
C ILE A 437 30.04 -26.01 -17.73
N LYS A 438 30.91 -26.97 -17.42
CA LYS A 438 32.13 -26.72 -16.65
C LYS A 438 33.12 -25.83 -17.40
N GLU A 439 33.26 -26.01 -18.72
CA GLU A 439 34.04 -25.13 -19.59
C GLU A 439 33.42 -23.73 -19.62
N LEU A 440 32.09 -23.60 -19.74
CA LEU A 440 31.38 -22.33 -19.63
C LEU A 440 31.50 -21.71 -18.24
N GLU A 441 31.54 -22.51 -17.16
CA GLU A 441 31.81 -22.04 -15.80
C GLU A 441 33.27 -21.61 -15.62
N SER A 442 34.20 -22.25 -16.31
CA SER A 442 35.59 -21.80 -16.39
C SER A 442 35.74 -20.54 -17.26
N ILE A 443 34.88 -20.36 -18.27
CA ILE A 443 34.73 -19.10 -19.01
C ILE A 443 33.99 -18.06 -18.15
N LYS A 444 33.13 -18.46 -17.20
CA LYS A 444 32.63 -17.55 -16.15
C LYS A 444 33.73 -17.21 -15.14
N ALA A 445 34.91 -17.81 -15.21
CA ALA A 445 36.13 -17.27 -14.60
C ALA A 445 36.87 -16.31 -15.55
N VAL A 446 36.19 -15.76 -16.58
CA VAL A 446 36.67 -14.57 -17.30
C VAL A 446 36.97 -13.49 -16.27
N ASP A 447 38.21 -13.02 -16.34
CA ASP A 447 38.73 -11.91 -15.58
C ASP A 447 37.78 -10.69 -15.68
N GLU A 448 37.55 -10.03 -14.56
CA GLU A 448 36.62 -8.89 -14.47
C GLU A 448 37.01 -7.79 -15.48
N GLU A 449 38.31 -7.55 -15.63
CA GLU A 449 38.85 -6.58 -16.58
C GLU A 449 38.62 -6.99 -18.04
N ALA A 450 38.83 -8.25 -18.39
CA ALA A 450 38.58 -8.74 -19.75
C ALA A 450 37.09 -8.63 -20.15
N LEU A 451 36.17 -8.84 -19.21
CA LEU A 451 34.73 -8.63 -19.45
C LEU A 451 34.42 -7.13 -19.60
N LYS A 452 35.00 -6.29 -18.74
CA LYS A 452 34.85 -4.84 -18.80
C LYS A 452 35.28 -4.29 -20.16
N GLU A 453 36.45 -4.69 -20.66
CA GLU A 453 36.94 -4.31 -21.98
C GLU A 453 35.99 -4.73 -23.12
N GLN A 454 35.43 -5.94 -23.05
CA GLN A 454 34.45 -6.40 -24.03
C GLN A 454 33.16 -5.57 -24.03
N ILE A 455 32.67 -5.19 -22.86
CA ILE A 455 31.47 -4.34 -22.73
C ILE A 455 31.77 -2.94 -23.29
N LEU A 456 32.90 -2.35 -22.88
CA LEU A 456 33.35 -1.03 -23.36
C LEU A 456 33.53 -0.98 -24.88
N ALA A 457 33.95 -2.09 -25.50
CA ALA A 457 34.11 -2.19 -26.95
C ALA A 457 32.78 -2.25 -27.74
N LYS A 458 31.67 -2.63 -27.10
CA LYS A 458 30.37 -2.88 -27.78
C LYS A 458 29.25 -1.93 -27.37
N ILE A 459 29.30 -1.37 -26.16
CA ILE A 459 28.24 -0.56 -25.58
C ILE A 459 28.88 0.67 -24.95
N ASP A 460 28.58 1.86 -25.48
CA ASP A 460 28.93 3.11 -24.80
C ASP A 460 27.93 3.43 -23.67
N VAL A 461 28.29 4.37 -22.81
CA VAL A 461 27.47 4.75 -21.64
C VAL A 461 26.10 5.35 -22.02
N ASN A 462 25.96 6.04 -23.16
CA ASN A 462 24.65 6.56 -23.58
C ASN A 462 23.73 5.41 -23.99
N LYS A 463 24.28 4.42 -24.70
CA LYS A 463 23.54 3.19 -25.04
C LYS A 463 23.22 2.40 -23.78
N TRP A 464 24.14 2.32 -22.80
CA TRP A 464 23.88 1.68 -21.51
C TRP A 464 22.68 2.28 -20.78
N LEU A 465 22.65 3.60 -20.62
CA LEU A 465 21.57 4.33 -19.92
C LEU A 465 20.19 4.18 -20.57
N THR A 466 20.15 3.79 -21.85
CA THR A 466 18.92 3.67 -22.65
C THR A 466 18.50 2.22 -22.92
N LEU A 467 19.21 1.22 -22.38
CA LEU A 467 18.82 -0.18 -22.54
C LEU A 467 17.45 -0.45 -21.94
N SER A 468 16.53 -0.92 -22.77
CA SER A 468 15.25 -1.48 -22.35
C SER A 468 15.44 -2.80 -21.60
N ALA A 469 14.45 -3.23 -20.80
CA ALA A 469 14.52 -4.52 -20.09
C ALA A 469 14.79 -5.71 -21.05
N LYS A 470 14.20 -5.68 -22.25
CA LYS A 470 14.47 -6.69 -23.29
C LYS A 470 15.93 -6.67 -23.76
N GLU A 471 16.51 -5.50 -23.98
CA GLU A 471 17.92 -5.38 -24.38
C GLU A 471 18.86 -5.78 -23.24
N LYS A 472 18.53 -5.47 -21.98
CA LYS A 472 19.26 -5.93 -20.80
C LYS A 472 19.34 -7.46 -20.74
N HIS A 473 18.24 -8.17 -21.05
CA HIS A 473 18.25 -9.63 -21.16
C HIS A 473 19.09 -10.13 -22.35
N ALA A 474 19.03 -9.43 -23.49
CA ALA A 474 19.78 -9.76 -24.70
C ALA A 474 21.30 -9.60 -24.55
N LEU A 475 21.79 -8.97 -23.47
CA LEU A 475 23.23 -8.93 -23.17
C LEU A 475 23.85 -10.33 -23.04
N LYS A 476 23.05 -11.34 -22.68
CA LYS A 476 23.50 -12.74 -22.67
C LYS A 476 23.99 -13.20 -24.05
N ASP A 477 23.32 -12.79 -25.11
CA ASP A 477 23.67 -13.18 -26.48
C ASP A 477 24.93 -12.44 -26.97
N LEU A 478 25.18 -11.23 -26.46
CA LEU A 478 26.34 -10.41 -26.82
C LEU A 478 27.63 -10.83 -26.11
N PHE A 479 27.55 -11.23 -24.85
CA PHE A 479 28.71 -11.49 -23.98
C PHE A 479 28.80 -12.94 -23.49
N GLY A 480 27.86 -13.81 -23.86
CA GLY A 480 27.76 -15.19 -23.36
C GLY A 480 27.31 -15.31 -21.91
N ILE A 481 27.13 -14.19 -21.20
CA ILE A 481 26.71 -14.14 -19.80
C ILE A 481 25.56 -13.13 -19.61
N GLY A 482 24.55 -13.52 -18.83
CA GLY A 482 23.40 -12.64 -18.57
C GLY A 482 23.75 -11.49 -17.62
N ILE A 483 22.98 -10.41 -17.67
CA ILE A 483 23.22 -9.18 -16.90
C ILE A 483 23.33 -9.40 -15.38
N PHE A 484 22.61 -10.37 -14.80
CA PHE A 484 22.78 -10.75 -13.39
C PHE A 484 24.16 -11.34 -13.08
N SER A 485 24.69 -12.14 -14.00
CA SER A 485 26.04 -12.70 -13.85
C SER A 485 27.09 -11.60 -14.03
N ILE A 486 26.84 -10.64 -14.92
CA ILE A 486 27.66 -9.42 -15.05
C ILE A 486 27.63 -8.65 -13.72
N ALA A 487 26.45 -8.33 -13.16
CA ALA A 487 26.32 -7.64 -11.89
C ALA A 487 27.10 -8.31 -10.76
N ARG A 488 26.93 -9.63 -10.59
CA ARG A 488 27.61 -10.42 -9.57
C ARG A 488 29.12 -10.40 -9.73
N LYS A 489 29.63 -10.41 -10.97
CA LYS A 489 31.07 -10.31 -11.25
C LYS A 489 31.64 -8.99 -10.79
N PHE A 490 30.95 -7.89 -11.05
CA PHE A 490 31.35 -6.54 -10.60
C PHE A 490 30.99 -6.24 -9.12
N GLY A 491 30.63 -7.27 -8.34
CA GLY A 491 30.28 -7.13 -6.93
C GLY A 491 28.99 -6.36 -6.66
N VAL A 492 28.12 -6.19 -7.65
CA VAL A 492 26.85 -5.47 -7.52
C VAL A 492 25.75 -6.45 -7.11
N VAL A 493 25.09 -6.15 -5.98
CA VAL A 493 24.04 -6.99 -5.41
C VAL A 493 22.67 -6.44 -5.79
N GLY A 494 21.82 -7.28 -6.37
CA GLY A 494 20.45 -6.93 -6.74
C GLY A 494 20.07 -7.36 -8.15
N ASP A 495 18.92 -6.91 -8.62
CA ASP A 495 18.40 -7.19 -9.96
C ASP A 495 18.61 -5.98 -10.89
N PRO A 496 19.64 -5.97 -11.75
CA PRO A 496 19.88 -4.85 -12.66
C PRO A 496 18.86 -4.74 -13.81
N VAL A 497 17.97 -5.72 -13.98
CA VAL A 497 16.89 -5.64 -14.97
C VAL A 497 15.78 -4.75 -14.43
N ASP A 498 15.29 -5.10 -13.24
CA ASP A 498 14.11 -4.49 -12.62
C ASP A 498 14.43 -3.30 -11.71
N ASP A 499 15.64 -3.24 -11.14
CA ASP A 499 16.11 -2.13 -10.30
C ASP A 499 17.06 -1.21 -11.09
N ARG A 500 16.61 0.02 -11.33
CA ARG A 500 17.37 1.03 -12.07
C ARG A 500 18.60 1.51 -11.30
N ILE A 501 18.57 1.56 -9.97
CA ILE A 501 19.73 1.98 -9.16
C ILE A 501 20.82 0.91 -9.25
N VAL A 502 20.46 -0.37 -9.11
CA VAL A 502 21.38 -1.51 -9.28
C VAL A 502 21.99 -1.50 -10.68
N PHE A 503 21.19 -1.21 -11.71
CA PHE A 503 21.67 -1.09 -13.08
C PHE A 503 22.68 0.06 -13.30
N LEU A 504 22.44 1.22 -12.67
CA LEU A 504 23.35 2.36 -12.71
C LEU A 504 24.63 2.11 -11.91
N GLU A 505 24.55 1.40 -10.78
CA GLU A 505 25.72 0.98 -10.00
C GLU A 505 26.60 0.00 -10.79
N LEU A 506 25.98 -0.96 -11.47
CA LEU A 506 26.68 -1.83 -12.41
C LEU A 506 27.34 -1.02 -13.54
N GLY A 507 26.64 -0.03 -14.07
CA GLY A 507 27.20 0.92 -15.02
C GLY A 507 28.47 1.60 -14.47
N ARG A 508 28.44 2.11 -13.23
CA ARG A 508 29.62 2.77 -12.63
C ARG A 508 30.80 1.83 -12.45
N LYS A 509 30.56 0.55 -12.13
CA LYS A 509 31.64 -0.45 -12.03
C LYS A 509 32.30 -0.72 -13.39
N ILE A 510 31.51 -0.71 -14.47
CA ILE A 510 31.99 -0.98 -15.83
C ILE A 510 32.64 0.26 -16.47
N PHE A 511 31.96 1.41 -16.42
CA PHE A 511 32.34 2.64 -17.13
C PHE A 511 33.10 3.64 -16.25
N GLY A 512 33.30 3.34 -14.95
CA GLY A 512 33.85 4.27 -13.98
C GLY A 512 32.84 5.35 -13.56
N ASP A 513 33.34 6.43 -12.98
CA ASP A 513 32.53 7.57 -12.53
C ASP A 513 32.20 8.53 -13.67
N ASP A 514 31.67 8.00 -14.78
CA ASP A 514 31.18 8.84 -15.88
C ASP A 514 30.12 9.82 -15.32
N PRO A 515 30.27 11.15 -15.56
CA PRO A 515 29.36 12.15 -15.00
C PRO A 515 27.88 11.90 -15.28
N ARG A 516 27.55 11.26 -16.40
CA ARG A 516 26.16 10.94 -16.77
C ARG A 516 25.58 9.84 -15.88
N LEU A 517 26.37 8.82 -15.53
CA LEU A 517 25.94 7.76 -14.60
C LEU A 517 25.79 8.30 -13.19
N VAL A 518 26.72 9.17 -12.76
CA VAL A 518 26.67 9.84 -11.45
C VAL A 518 25.41 10.69 -11.35
N GLU A 519 25.11 11.49 -12.38
CA GLU A 519 23.92 12.33 -12.41
C GLU A 519 22.62 11.52 -12.48
N GLU A 520 22.55 10.48 -13.31
CA GLU A 520 21.39 9.60 -13.36
C GLU A 520 21.15 8.89 -12.01
N MET A 521 22.21 8.47 -11.33
CA MET A 521 22.11 7.87 -10.00
C MET A 521 21.69 8.89 -8.94
N ARG A 522 22.14 10.14 -9.04
CA ARG A 522 21.67 11.24 -8.19
C ARG A 522 20.17 11.44 -8.38
N ILE A 523 19.70 11.50 -9.62
CA ILE A 523 18.28 11.67 -9.98
C ILE A 523 17.41 10.55 -9.39
N GLU A 524 17.83 9.28 -9.51
CA GLU A 524 17.08 8.14 -8.95
C GLU A 524 17.04 8.13 -7.41
N LYS A 525 17.97 8.84 -6.75
CA LYS A 525 18.05 8.94 -5.30
C LYS A 525 17.41 10.21 -4.74
N LEU A 526 16.87 11.09 -5.58
CA LEU A 526 16.20 12.30 -5.12
C LEU A 526 15.01 11.95 -4.22
N THR A 527 14.96 12.62 -3.09
CA THR A 527 13.81 12.65 -2.20
C THR A 527 12.64 13.36 -2.88
N LEU A 528 11.43 13.20 -2.34
CA LEU A 528 10.25 13.88 -2.90
C LEU A 528 10.42 15.40 -2.90
N ASP A 529 11.01 15.99 -1.86
CA ASP A 529 11.19 17.44 -1.78
C ASP A 529 12.26 17.96 -2.76
N GLU A 530 13.34 17.22 -2.97
CA GLU A 530 14.32 17.56 -4.01
C GLU A 530 13.71 17.48 -5.41
N TRP A 531 12.85 16.49 -5.67
CA TRP A 531 12.06 16.44 -6.91
C TRP A 531 11.19 17.68 -7.07
N LYS A 532 10.52 18.16 -6.01
CA LYS A 532 9.72 19.39 -6.07
C LYS A 532 10.58 20.58 -6.48
N ILE A 533 11.75 20.74 -5.85
CA ILE A 533 12.69 21.84 -6.12
C ILE A 533 13.16 21.81 -7.57
N GLU A 534 13.60 20.65 -8.07
CA GLU A 534 14.10 20.52 -9.45
C GLU A 534 12.99 20.76 -10.49
N ILE A 535 11.76 20.31 -10.21
CA ILE A 535 10.61 20.58 -11.08
C ILE A 535 10.25 22.07 -11.07
N GLN A 536 10.21 22.70 -9.89
CA GLN A 536 9.93 24.13 -9.76
C GLN A 536 11.00 24.98 -10.47
N LYS A 537 12.26 24.53 -10.45
CA LYS A 537 13.36 25.19 -11.16
C LYS A 537 13.21 25.07 -12.69
N ASP A 538 12.80 23.91 -13.22
CA ASP A 538 12.63 23.70 -14.67
C ASP A 538 11.34 24.32 -15.23
N VAL A 539 10.23 24.19 -14.50
CA VAL A 539 8.91 24.62 -14.97
C VAL A 539 8.59 26.05 -14.55
N GLY A 540 9.14 26.52 -13.43
CA GLY A 540 8.79 27.80 -12.82
C GLY A 540 7.64 27.67 -11.82
N ASP A 541 6.79 28.69 -11.78
CA ASP A 541 5.71 28.80 -10.81
C ASP A 541 4.46 27.93 -11.14
N VAL A 542 3.45 28.02 -10.28
CA VAL A 542 2.18 27.29 -10.44
C VAL A 542 1.44 27.66 -11.72
N LEU A 543 1.53 28.91 -12.18
CA LEU A 543 0.87 29.35 -13.40
C LEU A 543 1.56 28.77 -14.63
N ALA A 544 2.90 28.72 -14.62
CA ALA A 544 3.67 28.04 -15.65
C ALA A 544 3.32 26.54 -15.72
N TRP A 545 3.16 25.88 -14.56
CA TRP A 545 2.71 24.48 -14.49
C TRP A 545 1.31 24.27 -15.10
N LEU A 546 0.35 25.13 -14.76
CA LEU A 546 -1.02 25.07 -15.30
C LEU A 546 -1.07 25.31 -16.81
N ASN A 547 -0.13 26.09 -17.34
CA ASN A 547 -0.05 26.43 -18.75
C ASN A 547 0.61 25.34 -19.62
N ILE A 548 1.08 24.23 -19.04
CA ILE A 548 1.57 23.09 -19.83
C ILE A 548 0.40 22.46 -20.61
N LYS A 549 0.41 22.64 -21.93
CA LYS A 549 -0.63 22.13 -22.83
C LYS A 549 -0.64 20.61 -22.84
N SER A 550 -1.81 20.00 -22.99
CA SER A 550 -1.98 18.54 -22.94
C SER A 550 -1.09 17.77 -23.93
N GLN A 551 -0.80 18.35 -25.11
CA GLN A 551 0.12 17.77 -26.10
C GLN A 551 1.58 17.77 -25.64
N ASP A 552 1.99 18.81 -24.90
CA ASP A 552 3.36 18.99 -24.42
C ASP A 552 3.61 18.11 -23.18
N ARG A 553 2.57 17.76 -22.41
CA ARG A 553 2.70 16.89 -21.23
C ARG A 553 3.28 15.52 -21.53
N LEU A 554 3.08 15.03 -22.76
CA LEU A 554 3.62 13.73 -23.21
C LEU A 554 5.11 13.76 -23.49
N THR A 555 5.63 14.91 -23.92
CA THR A 555 7.01 15.08 -24.39
C THR A 555 7.87 15.87 -23.40
N LYS A 556 7.26 16.67 -22.52
CA LYS A 556 7.95 17.43 -21.48
C LYS A 556 8.71 16.46 -20.58
N LYS A 557 10.02 16.68 -20.55
CA LYS A 557 10.95 15.96 -19.68
C LYS A 557 11.54 16.93 -18.68
N ILE A 558 11.65 16.50 -17.44
CA ILE A 558 12.32 17.20 -16.35
C ILE A 558 13.37 16.22 -15.82
N LEU A 559 14.64 16.63 -15.80
CA LEU A 559 15.77 15.74 -15.51
C LEU A 559 15.74 14.46 -16.39
N GLY A 560 15.38 14.61 -17.66
CA GLY A 560 15.24 13.50 -18.62
C GLY A 560 14.03 12.56 -18.38
N ARG A 561 13.24 12.76 -17.31
CA ARG A 561 12.05 11.97 -16.99
C ARG A 561 10.79 12.61 -17.53
N THR A 562 9.93 11.82 -18.15
CA THR A 562 8.61 12.30 -18.59
C THR A 562 7.73 12.59 -17.38
N LEU A 563 6.74 13.47 -17.54
CA LEU A 563 5.76 13.76 -16.48
C LEU A 563 5.05 12.49 -15.95
N ARG A 564 4.98 11.41 -16.76
CA ARG A 564 4.39 10.12 -16.35
C ARG A 564 5.25 9.39 -15.32
N VAL A 565 6.56 9.38 -15.54
CA VAL A 565 7.51 8.79 -14.59
C VAL A 565 7.49 9.61 -13.30
N ILE A 566 7.50 10.94 -13.42
CA ILE A 566 7.44 11.86 -12.27
C ILE A 566 6.15 11.64 -11.47
N ALA A 567 4.98 11.52 -12.12
CA ALA A 567 3.73 11.19 -11.43
C ALA A 567 3.83 9.89 -10.61
N SER A 568 4.52 8.87 -11.15
CA SER A 568 4.73 7.60 -10.44
C SER A 568 5.63 7.77 -9.22
N VAL A 569 6.66 8.63 -9.29
CA VAL A 569 7.49 9.03 -8.14
C VAL A 569 6.64 9.65 -7.03
N PHE A 570 5.66 10.48 -7.38
CA PHE A 570 4.71 11.08 -6.44
C PHE A 570 3.53 10.18 -6.04
N GLY A 571 3.58 8.88 -6.38
CA GLY A 571 2.56 7.89 -6.00
C GLY A 571 1.24 8.01 -6.77
N LEU A 572 1.21 8.74 -7.89
CA LEU A 572 0.05 8.84 -8.77
C LEU A 572 0.11 7.68 -9.77
N GLY A 573 -0.57 6.58 -9.45
CA GLY A 573 -0.56 5.36 -10.26
C GLY A 573 -1.16 5.56 -11.65
N LEU A 574 -0.30 5.66 -12.67
CA LEU A 574 -0.73 5.98 -14.04
C LEU A 574 -1.05 4.77 -14.94
N GLY A 575 -0.72 3.55 -14.51
CA GLY A 575 -0.80 2.37 -15.39
C GLY A 575 -0.17 2.67 -16.76
N ASN A 576 -0.82 2.26 -17.86
CA ASN A 576 -0.46 2.59 -19.25
C ASN A 576 -1.17 3.84 -19.81
N THR A 577 -1.79 4.65 -18.97
CA THR A 577 -2.62 5.77 -19.43
C THR A 577 -1.82 7.04 -19.70
N VAL A 578 -2.38 7.89 -20.58
CA VAL A 578 -1.91 9.26 -20.84
C VAL A 578 -2.21 10.13 -19.62
N ILE A 579 -1.32 11.08 -19.31
CA ILE A 579 -1.55 12.04 -18.23
C ILE A 579 -2.79 12.89 -18.54
N THR A 580 -3.87 12.63 -17.81
CA THR A 580 -5.12 13.39 -17.91
C THR A 580 -4.96 14.78 -17.29
N ASP A 581 -5.91 15.68 -17.57
CA ASP A 581 -5.97 16.99 -16.88
C ASP A 581 -6.02 16.80 -15.36
N LYS A 582 -6.82 15.84 -14.87
CA LYS A 582 -6.91 15.49 -13.45
C LYS A 582 -5.56 15.13 -12.85
N ILE A 583 -4.83 14.19 -13.46
CA ILE A 583 -3.55 13.71 -12.90
C ILE A 583 -2.47 14.81 -12.99
N HIS A 584 -2.49 15.63 -14.03
CA HIS A 584 -1.62 16.81 -14.14
C HIS A 584 -1.84 17.80 -12.98
N LEU A 585 -3.10 17.99 -12.59
CA LEU A 585 -3.47 18.87 -11.47
C LEU A 585 -3.11 18.27 -10.11
N GLU A 586 -3.39 16.98 -9.90
CA GLU A 586 -2.98 16.26 -8.68
C GLU A 586 -1.45 16.26 -8.51
N LEU A 587 -0.71 16.04 -9.59
CA LEU A 587 0.74 16.13 -9.60
C LEU A 587 1.20 17.56 -9.26
N GLY A 588 0.54 18.58 -9.84
CA GLY A 588 0.78 19.98 -9.48
C GLY A 588 0.60 20.24 -7.99
N ILE A 589 -0.47 19.73 -7.38
CA ILE A 589 -0.71 19.88 -5.93
C ILE A 589 0.38 19.18 -5.10
N LYS A 590 0.83 18.00 -5.52
CA LYS A 590 1.94 17.30 -4.85
C LYS A 590 3.26 18.08 -4.95
N ILE A 591 3.48 18.80 -6.05
CA ILE A 591 4.72 19.54 -6.29
C ILE A 591 4.73 20.92 -5.62
N TYR A 592 3.65 21.69 -5.79
CA TYR A 592 3.56 23.08 -5.37
C TYR A 592 2.77 23.27 -4.06
N GLY A 593 2.21 22.20 -3.51
CA GLY A 593 1.30 22.25 -2.37
C GLY A 593 -0.14 22.56 -2.79
N SER A 594 -1.03 22.67 -1.79
CA SER A 594 -2.46 22.96 -1.97
C SER A 594 -2.74 24.43 -2.30
N VAL A 595 -2.08 24.95 -3.35
CA VAL A 595 -2.26 26.33 -3.80
C VAL A 595 -3.69 26.50 -4.32
N PRO A 596 -4.44 27.55 -3.91
CA PRO A 596 -5.86 27.68 -4.23
C PRO A 596 -6.22 27.52 -5.70
N VAL A 597 -5.38 28.02 -6.61
CA VAL A 597 -5.62 27.92 -8.07
C VAL A 597 -5.55 26.47 -8.57
N LEU A 598 -4.67 25.63 -8.03
CA LEU A 598 -4.58 24.21 -8.37
C LEU A 598 -5.75 23.42 -7.78
N VAL A 599 -6.10 23.70 -6.53
CA VAL A 599 -7.23 23.04 -5.85
C VAL A 599 -8.55 23.35 -6.55
N GLU A 600 -8.79 24.60 -6.93
CA GLU A 600 -10.01 24.99 -7.65
C GLU A 600 -10.04 24.41 -9.07
N ALA A 601 -8.89 24.36 -9.75
CA ALA A 601 -8.78 23.70 -11.05
C ALA A 601 -9.06 22.20 -10.96
N LEU A 602 -8.50 21.51 -9.96
CA LEU A 602 -8.76 20.09 -9.73
C LEU A 602 -10.23 19.84 -9.40
N LYS A 603 -10.79 20.64 -8.49
CA LYS A 603 -12.21 20.58 -8.13
C LYS A 603 -13.08 20.69 -9.37
N THR A 604 -12.80 21.67 -10.22
CA THR A 604 -13.51 21.89 -11.49
C THR A 604 -13.40 20.67 -12.42
N GLU A 605 -12.23 20.03 -12.51
CA GLU A 605 -12.02 18.84 -13.33
C GLU A 605 -12.71 17.58 -12.76
N THR A 606 -12.91 17.51 -11.45
CA THR A 606 -13.54 16.36 -10.76
C THR A 606 -15.03 16.53 -10.50
N MET A 607 -15.63 17.66 -10.88
CA MET A 607 -17.06 17.92 -10.69
C MET A 607 -17.92 16.88 -11.42
N THR A 608 -18.96 16.43 -10.73
CA THR A 608 -20.05 15.62 -11.29
C THR A 608 -20.88 16.40 -12.30
N LEU A 609 -21.65 15.69 -13.13
CA LEU A 609 -22.53 16.34 -14.10
C LEU A 609 -23.57 17.26 -13.43
N ASP A 610 -24.05 16.89 -12.23
CA ASP A 610 -25.03 17.69 -11.49
C ASP A 610 -24.42 18.96 -10.89
N GLU A 611 -23.21 18.88 -10.35
CA GLU A 611 -22.46 20.07 -9.94
C GLU A 611 -22.21 21.01 -11.12
N TRP A 612 -21.88 20.46 -12.29
CA TRP A 612 -21.74 21.25 -13.52
C TRP A 612 -23.04 21.93 -13.93
N ARG A 613 -24.18 21.22 -13.87
CA ARG A 613 -25.51 21.82 -14.10
C ARG A 613 -25.78 22.96 -13.15
N ASN A 614 -25.54 22.76 -11.85
CA ASN A 614 -25.75 23.79 -10.83
C ASN A 614 -24.89 25.04 -11.07
N GLU A 615 -23.62 24.89 -11.44
CA GLU A 615 -22.76 26.01 -11.78
C GLU A 615 -23.16 26.72 -13.09
N ILE A 616 -23.74 25.98 -14.05
CA ILE A 616 -24.32 26.56 -15.26
C ILE A 616 -25.59 27.34 -14.93
N TYR A 617 -26.47 26.80 -14.09
CA TYR A 617 -27.71 27.47 -13.66
C TYR A 617 -27.45 28.80 -12.95
N LYS A 618 -26.36 28.91 -12.18
CA LYS A 618 -25.95 30.19 -11.59
C LYS A 618 -25.68 31.30 -12.61
N LYS A 619 -25.31 30.94 -13.86
CA LYS A 619 -25.06 31.91 -14.95
C LYS A 619 -26.20 32.01 -15.95
N VAL A 620 -26.91 30.91 -16.18
CA VAL A 620 -28.01 30.79 -17.13
C VAL A 620 -29.13 30.02 -16.42
N PRO A 621 -29.99 30.73 -15.67
CA PRO A 621 -30.89 30.11 -14.69
C PRO A 621 -31.99 29.25 -15.29
N ASP A 622 -32.34 29.50 -16.56
CA ASP A 622 -33.43 28.81 -17.22
C ASP A 622 -33.14 28.51 -18.71
N VAL A 623 -34.02 27.69 -19.26
CA VAL A 623 -33.98 27.24 -20.67
C VAL A 623 -34.09 28.42 -21.63
N GLU A 624 -34.92 29.42 -21.32
CA GLU A 624 -35.09 30.59 -22.19
C GLU A 624 -33.79 31.37 -22.29
N ALA A 625 -33.13 31.67 -21.17
CA ALA A 625 -31.84 32.34 -21.16
C ALA A 625 -30.78 31.57 -21.98
N TRP A 626 -30.80 30.24 -21.95
CA TRP A 626 -29.91 29.40 -22.76
C TRP A 626 -30.20 29.51 -24.26
N ILE A 627 -31.48 29.48 -24.65
CA ILE A 627 -31.94 29.64 -26.04
C ILE A 627 -31.57 31.04 -26.57
N HIS A 628 -31.62 32.08 -25.73
CA HIS A 628 -31.29 33.45 -26.15
C HIS A 628 -29.78 33.65 -26.46
N MET A 629 -28.91 32.68 -26.17
CA MET A 629 -27.49 32.68 -26.57
C MET A 629 -27.29 32.37 -28.07
N ARG A 630 -28.03 33.06 -28.94
CA ARG A 630 -28.03 32.85 -30.40
C ARG A 630 -26.76 33.34 -31.10
N SER A 631 -26.08 34.37 -30.58
CA SER A 631 -24.87 34.89 -31.21
C SER A 631 -23.65 34.00 -30.90
N SER A 632 -22.80 33.77 -31.91
CA SER A 632 -21.54 33.05 -31.72
C SER A 632 -20.61 33.77 -30.74
N THR A 633 -20.67 35.11 -30.67
CA THR A 633 -19.93 35.93 -29.70
C THR A 633 -20.35 35.63 -28.26
N THR A 634 -21.66 35.57 -27.99
CA THR A 634 -22.20 35.22 -26.66
C THR A 634 -21.73 33.83 -26.25
N ARG A 635 -21.84 32.84 -27.15
CA ARG A 635 -21.40 31.46 -26.87
C ARG A 635 -19.87 31.35 -26.68
N ARG A 636 -19.08 32.09 -27.45
CA ARG A 636 -17.61 32.13 -27.31
C ARG A 636 -17.15 32.75 -25.99
N ASN A 637 -17.89 33.74 -25.51
CA ASN A 637 -17.61 34.41 -24.23
C ASN A 637 -18.16 33.63 -23.03
N PHE A 638 -19.11 32.72 -23.25
CA PHE A 638 -19.64 31.87 -22.19
C PHE A 638 -18.56 30.96 -21.58
N SER A 639 -18.45 31.06 -20.26
CA SER A 639 -17.60 30.20 -19.46
C SER A 639 -18.14 30.06 -18.04
N VAL A 640 -17.97 28.88 -17.47
CA VAL A 640 -18.33 28.56 -16.09
C VAL A 640 -17.06 28.12 -15.38
N ARG A 641 -16.71 28.81 -14.28
CA ARG A 641 -15.41 28.63 -13.58
C ARG A 641 -14.19 28.66 -14.52
N GLY A 642 -14.20 29.58 -15.49
CA GLY A 642 -13.14 29.70 -16.51
C GLY A 642 -13.17 28.64 -17.61
N VAL A 643 -14.01 27.59 -17.50
CA VAL A 643 -14.15 26.54 -18.51
C VAL A 643 -15.06 27.01 -19.64
N LYS A 644 -14.54 27.03 -20.86
CA LYS A 644 -15.26 27.45 -22.08
C LYS A 644 -16.32 26.43 -22.47
N ILE A 645 -17.37 26.89 -23.16
CA ILE A 645 -18.50 26.07 -23.62
C ILE A 645 -18.08 24.82 -24.43
N THR A 646 -16.96 24.88 -25.17
CA THR A 646 -16.42 23.73 -25.91
C THR A 646 -15.90 22.62 -25.02
N LYS A 647 -15.29 22.95 -23.87
CA LYS A 647 -14.87 21.95 -22.86
C LYS A 647 -16.08 21.45 -22.07
N ILE A 648 -17.05 22.32 -21.75
CA ILE A 648 -18.35 21.92 -21.16
C ILE A 648 -19.04 20.88 -22.05
N ALA A 649 -19.11 21.11 -23.37
CA ALA A 649 -19.70 20.14 -24.29
C ALA A 649 -19.06 18.74 -24.20
N ARG A 650 -17.73 18.68 -24.08
CA ARG A 650 -17.01 17.41 -23.91
C ARG A 650 -17.32 16.73 -22.57
N ILE A 651 -17.47 17.51 -21.49
CA ILE A 651 -17.88 17.01 -20.17
C ILE A 651 -19.25 16.32 -20.26
N PHE A 652 -20.19 16.89 -21.01
CA PHE A 652 -21.50 16.29 -21.30
C PHE A 652 -21.48 15.29 -22.47
N ALA A 653 -20.30 14.75 -22.81
CA ALA A 653 -20.09 13.73 -23.85
C ALA A 653 -20.60 14.12 -25.25
N MET A 654 -20.63 15.41 -25.58
CA MET A 654 -21.01 15.90 -26.91
C MET A 654 -19.81 16.01 -27.84
N LYS A 655 -20.01 15.56 -29.09
CA LYS A 655 -19.01 15.64 -30.17
C LYS A 655 -19.08 16.96 -30.98
N GLY A 656 -20.15 17.72 -30.83
CA GLY A 656 -20.42 18.94 -31.59
C GLY A 656 -19.58 20.16 -31.20
N ARG A 657 -19.71 21.21 -32.01
CA ARG A 657 -19.05 22.52 -31.79
C ARG A 657 -20.11 23.59 -31.47
N PRO A 658 -20.57 23.72 -30.22
CA PRO A 658 -21.66 24.62 -29.86
C PRO A 658 -21.35 26.10 -30.11
N ILE A 659 -20.07 26.50 -30.21
CA ILE A 659 -19.71 27.88 -30.59
C ILE A 659 -20.13 28.17 -32.04
N GLU A 660 -19.82 27.25 -32.95
CA GLU A 660 -19.95 27.41 -34.40
C GLU A 660 -21.35 27.03 -34.89
N ASN A 661 -21.98 26.02 -34.28
CA ASN A 661 -23.29 25.50 -34.68
C ASN A 661 -24.30 25.72 -33.55
N TYR A 662 -25.35 26.50 -33.83
CA TYR A 662 -26.39 26.82 -32.86
C TYR A 662 -27.25 25.60 -32.50
N LEU A 663 -27.49 24.68 -33.45
CA LEU A 663 -28.19 23.42 -33.17
C LEU A 663 -27.42 22.57 -32.14
N GLU A 664 -26.09 22.49 -32.26
CA GLU A 664 -25.24 21.79 -31.27
C GLU A 664 -25.24 22.49 -29.90
N HIS A 665 -25.41 23.82 -29.85
CA HIS A 665 -25.62 24.56 -28.60
C HIS A 665 -26.96 24.22 -27.94
N LEU A 666 -28.03 24.09 -28.73
CA LEU A 666 -29.34 23.70 -28.21
C LEU A 666 -29.34 22.26 -27.68
N LYS A 667 -28.71 21.32 -28.41
CA LYS A 667 -28.51 19.93 -27.94
C LYS A 667 -27.67 19.83 -26.66
N LEU A 668 -26.72 20.75 -26.48
CA LEU A 668 -26.01 20.88 -25.20
C LEU A 668 -26.94 21.36 -24.08
N GLY A 669 -27.84 22.29 -24.40
CA GLY A 669 -28.91 22.72 -23.49
C GLY A 669 -29.76 21.55 -23.02
N GLU A 670 -30.20 20.67 -23.91
CA GLU A 670 -30.97 19.47 -23.55
C GLU A 670 -30.23 18.57 -22.54
N LYS A 671 -28.91 18.38 -22.70
CA LYS A 671 -28.08 17.61 -21.73
C LYS A 671 -27.96 18.28 -20.36
N ILE A 672 -27.99 19.61 -20.33
CA ILE A 672 -27.82 20.42 -19.11
C ILE A 672 -29.16 20.58 -18.38
N PHE A 673 -30.21 20.98 -19.07
CA PHE A 673 -31.52 21.33 -18.51
C PHE A 673 -32.53 20.18 -18.52
N GLY A 674 -32.20 19.05 -19.19
CA GLY A 674 -33.14 17.98 -19.46
C GLY A 674 -34.08 18.33 -20.62
N ASN A 675 -35.03 17.43 -20.87
CA ASN A 675 -36.03 17.63 -21.92
C ASN A 675 -37.01 18.72 -21.49
N SER A 676 -36.98 19.84 -22.21
CA SER A 676 -37.88 20.97 -21.99
C SER A 676 -38.60 21.30 -23.29
N PRO A 677 -39.94 21.52 -23.26
CA PRO A 677 -40.71 21.86 -24.45
C PRO A 677 -40.13 23.06 -25.23
N GLY A 678 -39.54 24.04 -24.53
CA GLY A 678 -38.88 25.18 -25.16
C GLY A 678 -37.61 24.80 -25.94
N LEU A 679 -36.79 23.90 -25.39
CA LEU A 679 -35.60 23.39 -26.09
C LEU A 679 -35.98 22.54 -27.28
N ASP A 680 -36.98 21.65 -27.14
CA ASP A 680 -37.44 20.78 -28.22
C ASP A 680 -37.97 21.60 -29.40
N ALA A 681 -38.78 22.62 -29.12
CA ALA A 681 -39.29 23.55 -30.13
C ALA A 681 -38.15 24.32 -30.83
N ALA A 682 -37.17 24.80 -30.07
CA ALA A 682 -36.01 25.52 -30.62
C ALA A 682 -35.11 24.61 -31.47
N ILE A 683 -34.88 23.37 -31.04
CA ILE A 683 -34.13 22.35 -31.79
C ILE A 683 -34.85 22.07 -33.10
N HIS A 684 -36.16 21.79 -33.06
CA HIS A 684 -36.95 21.51 -34.26
C HIS A 684 -36.97 22.69 -35.24
N GLN A 685 -37.11 23.92 -34.73
CA GLN A 685 -37.05 25.13 -35.55
C GLN A 685 -35.70 25.27 -36.26
N GLU A 686 -34.58 25.05 -35.55
CA GLU A 686 -33.24 25.20 -36.13
C GLU A 686 -32.91 24.03 -37.08
N GLU A 687 -33.38 22.81 -36.81
CA GLU A 687 -33.27 21.68 -37.76
C GLU A 687 -34.01 21.96 -39.07
N ASN A 688 -35.21 22.54 -39.01
CA ASN A 688 -35.96 22.93 -40.20
C ASN A 688 -35.33 24.11 -40.95
N ARG A 689 -34.54 24.95 -40.26
CA ARG A 689 -33.80 26.05 -40.88
C ARG A 689 -32.52 25.58 -41.57
N GLN A 690 -31.90 24.50 -41.08
CA GLN A 690 -30.68 23.93 -41.66
C GLN A 690 -30.95 23.01 -42.86
N LYS A 691 -32.19 22.49 -42.96
CA LYS A 691 -32.72 21.83 -44.16
C LYS A 691 -33.08 22.86 -45.21
#